data_AF-A0A847LIK1-F1
#
_entry.id   AF-A0A847LIK1-F1
#
_cell.length_a   1.000
_cell.length_b   1.000
_cell.length_c   1.000
_cell.angle_alpha   90.00
_cell.angle_beta   90.00
_cell.angle_gamma   90.00
#
_symmetry.space_group_name_H-M   'P 1'
#
loop_
_entity.id
_entity.type
_entity.pdbx_description
1 polymer ?
#
loop_
_entity_poly.entity_id
_entity_poly.type
_entity_poly.pdbx_seq_one_letter_code
_entity_poly.pdbx_strand_id
1 'polypeptide(L)'
;MTIPGSLRGLLLIVTLMSATIVRGAEPSFPGSPTGSGTAVTPGAPDGSDGLPRIPFEKFVLPNGAQVILHVDRKLPLVHVNQWFHVGSADERPGRTGFAHLFEHLMFQGSQNASGEYFTWVERAGANLREGGVNGTTSPDRTNYFATVPSGNLEYLLWLESDRLATLLDALTQENLDNQRAVVRNERRQWLENTPYGRIGELLPRHLFPEGHPYSWPVIGSHHDLEAATLEDVREFFRTHYSPSNLSLAIVGDFDPATARALVRKYYGPIPAGPARAKVKRLVPELRGETVVEAIDRVPQARLYLAWPVPPLTDPDEAPLEVTARLLTDGLQARLPRLLVFGRGQCSAIWAALQSGEMAGMFVITAILRPGATFEEVEGTIGQELARLAAAGPTGREVARVQVTWETAFISGLERIGGFGGKADLLNQSNVFWGDPGAWRDEVRRLRAVTPADVQRVTARWLDRPDRLRIRFRPLDLPAADPDSETTAALPPLDRANPPALGGDLPFTLPTVTTATLSNGLTVQVLPRPELPRATVTLVVKGGSSADPPGQAGAASLLLAAIGRGTASRSALEIEEDLRDLGTGLGGGGDTDSWSIGVGVLKPGLASATRLLAEVARWPAFPTEEVAKERGKALDGLAQAANDPTSLALRLAARLLWGPSHPYGHAFAGVASEVAALTRDDLVRMHETWWTPDRAALIVAGDITTDEAMGLASDAFGDWARVTAADPRAVTDPGATTEPGAADDRGAVTEPNPAPFGHLYLCDRPGAVQTVIAQVLPGAPRGDPDLPAWRLADTVWGGGGFGTRLMLNLREEKGYTYGVRSYLTPARLGGSWMAVTSVQADKTGESVREMLRELDDLGKGRPIGEAEFAAARTRWDRGMAQGYESLGAVTAKVAAVWAAGLPPTTLQEEYDQGRAVTLDRLREVAAVRARGDRAFLVLVGDRATVTRELGESGLPTPVQISPEGFLVPHR
;
A
#
# COMPACT_ATOMS: atom_id res chain seq x y z
N MET A 1 1.21 -14.11 -5.97
CA MET A 1 1.30 -12.67 -5.67
C MET A 1 2.26 -12.00 -6.63
N THR A 2 1.75 -11.18 -7.54
CA THR A 2 2.52 -10.17 -8.29
C THR A 2 2.58 -8.91 -7.45
N ILE A 3 3.76 -8.55 -6.94
CA ILE A 3 3.95 -7.36 -6.09
C ILE A 3 3.97 -6.10 -6.98
N PRO A 4 3.09 -5.11 -6.77
CA PRO A 4 3.16 -3.83 -7.48
C PRO A 4 4.46 -3.09 -7.17
N GLY A 5 5.10 -2.50 -8.18
CA GLY A 5 6.40 -1.84 -8.04
C GLY A 5 6.44 -0.66 -7.04
N SER A 6 5.28 -0.10 -6.68
CA SER A 6 5.13 1.01 -5.73
C SER A 6 5.32 0.63 -4.24
N LEU A 7 5.53 -0.64 -3.91
CA LEU A 7 5.66 -1.13 -2.52
C LEU A 7 7.12 -1.29 -2.03
N ARG A 8 8.12 -0.72 -2.73
CA ARG A 8 9.55 -0.89 -2.40
C ARG A 8 10.11 0.04 -1.30
N GLY A 9 9.28 0.84 -0.64
CA GLY A 9 9.68 1.58 0.57
C GLY A 9 8.51 2.35 1.20
N LEU A 10 8.01 1.89 2.35
CA LEU A 10 6.97 2.57 3.13
C LEU A 10 6.88 2.03 4.57
N LEU A 11 7.25 2.86 5.56
CA LEU A 11 7.16 2.79 7.03
C LEU A 11 7.76 4.15 7.53
N LEU A 12 7.32 4.85 8.58
CA LEU A 12 6.36 4.63 9.69
C LEU A 12 5.26 5.75 9.74
N ILE A 13 4.48 5.90 10.84
CA ILE A 13 3.35 6.87 11.05
C ILE A 13 3.11 7.09 12.58
N VAL A 14 2.60 8.25 13.11
CA VAL A 14 1.79 8.48 14.39
C VAL A 14 1.64 9.98 14.79
N THR A 15 0.76 10.40 15.74
CA THR A 15 -0.61 11.00 15.57
C THR A 15 -1.33 11.44 16.88
N LEU A 16 -1.73 12.75 17.13
CA LEU A 16 -2.78 13.30 18.08
C LEU A 16 -2.80 14.82 18.53
N MET A 17 -4.00 15.43 18.66
CA MET A 17 -4.36 16.89 18.53
C MET A 17 -5.12 17.54 19.72
N SER A 18 -5.22 18.89 19.82
CA SER A 18 -6.34 19.75 20.36
C SER A 18 -5.92 21.21 20.70
N ALA A 19 -6.73 22.27 20.95
CA ALA A 19 -8.14 22.75 20.71
C ALA A 19 -8.33 24.10 21.52
N THR A 20 -9.39 24.95 21.64
CA THR A 20 -10.62 25.51 20.97
C THR A 20 -11.27 26.51 22.00
N ILE A 21 -12.22 27.48 21.86
CA ILE A 21 -13.15 28.12 20.87
C ILE A 21 -13.80 29.36 21.60
N VAL A 22 -14.52 30.38 21.07
CA VAL A 22 -14.51 31.28 19.87
C VAL A 22 -15.61 32.38 20.04
N ARG A 23 -15.30 33.71 19.93
CA ARG A 23 -16.18 34.90 19.57
C ARG A 23 -15.53 36.25 19.98
N GLY A 24 -15.58 37.36 19.22
CA GLY A 24 -16.09 37.63 17.87
C GLY A 24 -16.07 39.13 17.49
N ALA A 25 -16.64 39.47 16.32
CA ALA A 25 -16.85 40.81 15.71
C ALA A 25 -15.78 41.38 14.72
N GLU A 26 -16.30 41.99 13.64
CA GLU A 26 -15.65 42.72 12.53
C GLU A 26 -15.59 44.26 12.83
N PRO A 27 -15.09 45.22 11.99
CA PRO A 27 -14.80 45.12 10.54
C PRO A 27 -13.64 45.95 9.89
N SER A 28 -13.50 45.73 8.57
CA SER A 28 -13.15 46.70 7.49
C SER A 28 -11.69 47.08 7.15
N PHE A 29 -11.50 47.24 5.83
CA PHE A 29 -10.31 47.62 5.01
C PHE A 29 -9.95 49.14 5.11
N PRO A 30 -8.92 49.72 4.42
CA PRO A 30 -8.06 49.17 3.35
C PRO A 30 -6.55 49.54 3.38
N GLY A 31 -5.78 49.04 2.39
CA GLY A 31 -4.49 49.65 1.99
C GLY A 31 -3.52 48.71 1.27
N SER A 32 -3.08 49.06 0.06
CA SER A 32 -1.93 48.45 -0.63
C SER A 32 -0.80 49.47 -0.79
N PRO A 33 0.45 49.02 -0.97
CA PRO A 33 1.12 49.39 -2.22
C PRO A 33 1.85 48.21 -2.91
N THR A 34 2.40 48.50 -4.09
CA THR A 34 2.93 47.53 -5.06
C THR A 34 4.39 47.12 -4.82
N GLY A 35 4.70 45.85 -5.12
CA GLY A 35 6.07 45.35 -5.32
C GLY A 35 6.11 44.44 -6.55
N SER A 36 7.05 44.67 -7.47
CA SER A 36 7.08 44.05 -8.79
C SER A 36 7.70 42.65 -8.77
N GLY A 37 6.87 41.61 -8.66
CA GLY A 37 7.28 40.24 -9.00
C GLY A 37 7.27 40.03 -10.52
N THR A 38 8.33 39.44 -11.08
CA THR A 38 8.39 39.03 -12.49
C THR A 38 7.46 37.84 -12.73
N ALA A 39 6.29 38.10 -13.32
CA ALA A 39 5.39 37.05 -13.78
C ALA A 39 5.98 36.38 -15.03
N VAL A 40 6.20 35.06 -14.98
CA VAL A 40 6.56 34.26 -16.15
C VAL A 40 5.28 33.96 -16.94
N THR A 41 5.34 34.20 -18.25
CA THR A 41 4.18 34.10 -19.17
C THR A 41 3.70 32.64 -19.33
N PRO A 42 2.39 32.37 -19.51
CA PRO A 42 1.90 31.00 -19.58
C PRO A 42 2.21 30.31 -20.92
N GLY A 43 2.71 29.07 -20.84
CA GLY A 43 2.55 28.04 -21.87
C GLY A 43 3.65 27.93 -22.95
N ALA A 44 4.21 26.73 -23.08
CA ALA A 44 4.75 26.21 -24.33
C ALA A 44 3.74 25.19 -24.93
N PRO A 45 3.60 25.08 -26.26
CA PRO A 45 2.50 24.36 -26.89
C PRO A 45 2.73 22.85 -27.10
N ASP A 46 1.66 22.20 -27.53
CA ASP A 46 1.56 20.88 -28.19
C ASP A 46 2.14 19.64 -27.52
N GLY A 47 1.24 18.85 -26.91
CA GLY A 47 1.44 17.43 -26.63
C GLY A 47 1.36 16.57 -27.89
N SER A 48 2.28 16.76 -28.83
CA SER A 48 2.51 15.87 -29.99
C SER A 48 3.33 14.64 -29.64
N ASP A 49 4.00 14.63 -28.48
CA ASP A 49 4.79 13.52 -27.93
C ASP A 49 3.94 12.48 -27.15
N GLY A 50 2.62 12.63 -27.13
CA GLY A 50 1.70 11.72 -26.44
C GLY A 50 1.76 11.78 -24.90
N LEU A 51 2.55 12.67 -24.31
CA LEU A 51 2.67 12.77 -22.86
C LEU A 51 1.49 13.55 -22.24
N PRO A 52 0.99 13.13 -21.05
CA PRO A 52 -0.14 13.80 -20.41
C PRO A 52 0.16 15.28 -20.10
N ARG A 53 -0.88 16.11 -20.11
CA ARG A 53 -0.75 17.54 -19.81
C ARG A 53 -0.91 17.78 -18.31
N ILE A 54 0.18 18.21 -17.66
CA ILE A 54 0.20 18.66 -16.26
C ILE A 54 0.52 20.17 -16.28
N PRO A 55 -0.47 21.05 -16.53
CA PRO A 55 -0.25 22.49 -16.52
C PRO A 55 -0.07 23.00 -15.09
N PHE A 56 1.07 23.65 -14.82
CA PHE A 56 1.39 24.22 -13.52
C PHE A 56 1.73 25.71 -13.61
N GLU A 57 1.56 26.43 -12.51
CA GLU A 57 2.08 27.78 -12.32
C GLU A 57 3.19 27.73 -11.23
N LYS A 58 4.39 28.20 -11.55
CA LYS A 58 5.50 28.35 -10.58
C LYS A 58 5.68 29.82 -10.21
N PHE A 59 5.87 30.10 -8.92
CA PHE A 59 6.34 31.39 -8.42
C PHE A 59 7.27 31.22 -7.22
N VAL A 60 7.94 32.30 -6.82
CA VAL A 60 8.84 32.33 -5.66
C VAL A 60 8.41 33.45 -4.72
N LEU A 61 8.38 33.18 -3.41
CA LEU A 61 8.13 34.19 -2.38
C LEU A 61 9.41 35.00 -2.08
N PRO A 62 9.32 36.23 -1.53
CA PRO A 62 10.50 37.05 -1.21
C PRO A 62 11.50 36.41 -0.22
N ASN A 63 11.07 35.41 0.54
CA ASN A 63 11.91 34.61 1.46
C ASN A 63 12.53 33.36 0.82
N GLY A 64 12.32 33.14 -0.49
CA GLY A 64 12.92 32.05 -1.27
C GLY A 64 12.04 30.82 -1.47
N ALA A 65 10.90 30.69 -0.79
CA ALA A 65 10.02 29.53 -0.98
C ALA A 65 9.51 29.43 -2.42
N GLN A 66 9.79 28.29 -3.05
CA GLN A 66 9.34 27.96 -4.39
C GLN A 66 7.96 27.32 -4.30
N VAL A 67 6.99 27.87 -5.02
CA VAL A 67 5.58 27.46 -4.95
C VAL A 67 5.12 27.01 -6.33
N ILE A 68 4.48 25.84 -6.40
CA ILE A 68 4.00 25.21 -7.61
C ILE A 68 2.50 24.93 -7.43
N LEU A 69 1.66 25.45 -8.32
CA LEU A 69 0.22 25.20 -8.32
C LEU A 69 -0.17 24.36 -9.55
N HIS A 70 -0.80 23.20 -9.38
CA HIS A 70 -1.44 22.44 -10.47
C HIS A 70 -2.90 22.14 -10.14
N VAL A 71 -3.83 22.68 -10.94
CA VAL A 71 -5.26 22.46 -10.73
C VAL A 71 -5.70 21.14 -11.37
N ASP A 72 -6.32 20.27 -10.57
CA ASP A 72 -6.93 19.01 -11.00
C ASP A 72 -8.32 18.89 -10.34
N ARG A 73 -9.39 18.91 -11.15
CA ARG A 73 -10.78 18.90 -10.68
C ARG A 73 -11.49 17.55 -10.79
N LYS A 74 -10.72 16.45 -10.92
CA LYS A 74 -11.29 15.09 -10.98
C LYS A 74 -12.02 14.70 -9.67
N LEU A 75 -11.58 15.24 -8.53
CA LEU A 75 -12.16 15.02 -7.20
C LEU A 75 -12.08 16.33 -6.38
N PRO A 76 -12.98 16.57 -5.41
CA PRO A 76 -12.95 17.74 -4.52
C PRO A 76 -11.89 17.58 -3.40
N LEU A 77 -10.67 17.25 -3.79
CA LEU A 77 -9.51 17.02 -2.95
C LEU A 77 -8.39 18.00 -3.33
N VAL A 78 -7.59 18.38 -2.34
CA VAL A 78 -6.34 19.11 -2.53
C VAL A 78 -5.22 18.44 -1.75
N HIS A 79 -4.04 18.43 -2.34
CA HIS A 79 -2.83 17.83 -1.80
C HIS A 79 -1.74 18.89 -1.68
N VAL A 80 -1.16 19.03 -0.49
CA VAL A 80 0.00 19.87 -0.22
C VAL A 80 1.19 18.95 0.00
N ASN A 81 2.26 19.12 -0.79
CA ASN A 81 3.51 18.37 -0.67
C ASN A 81 4.67 19.36 -0.53
N GLN A 82 5.43 19.24 0.55
CA GLN A 82 6.60 20.05 0.87
C GLN A 82 7.84 19.18 0.77
N TRP A 83 8.75 19.52 -0.14
CA TRP A 83 10.09 18.96 -0.16
C TRP A 83 11.06 20.00 0.41
N PHE A 84 11.86 19.59 1.40
CA PHE A 84 13.05 20.31 1.81
C PHE A 84 14.26 19.65 1.14
N HIS A 85 15.16 20.46 0.57
CA HIS A 85 16.36 19.95 -0.09
C HIS A 85 17.46 19.68 0.95
N VAL A 86 17.20 18.69 1.79
CA VAL A 86 18.06 18.18 2.87
C VAL A 86 17.80 16.68 3.01
N GLY A 87 18.84 15.87 3.16
CA GLY A 87 18.69 14.46 3.51
C GLY A 87 19.83 13.99 4.41
N SER A 88 20.03 12.67 4.53
CA SER A 88 21.12 12.15 5.39
C SER A 88 22.52 12.51 4.88
N ALA A 89 22.66 12.95 3.62
CA ALA A 89 23.92 13.43 3.05
C ALA A 89 24.29 14.86 3.45
N ASP A 90 23.36 15.61 4.06
CA ASP A 90 23.61 16.92 4.66
C ASP A 90 24.05 16.80 6.14
N GLU A 91 24.11 15.58 6.68
CA GLU A 91 24.54 15.29 8.05
C GLU A 91 26.07 15.38 8.22
N ARG A 92 26.51 15.41 9.48
CA ARG A 92 27.92 15.53 9.87
C ARG A 92 28.36 14.26 10.65
N PRO A 93 29.58 13.73 10.44
CA PRO A 93 30.06 12.55 11.17
C PRO A 93 29.97 12.71 12.70
N GLY A 94 29.49 11.67 13.40
CA GLY A 94 29.16 11.74 14.83
C GLY A 94 27.78 12.34 15.15
N ARG A 95 26.99 12.65 14.12
CA ARG A 95 25.61 13.17 14.16
C ARG A 95 24.77 12.59 13.00
N THR A 96 24.90 11.28 12.75
CA THR A 96 24.13 10.58 11.71
C THR A 96 22.69 10.27 12.15
N GLY A 97 21.76 10.19 11.18
CA GLY A 97 20.33 9.92 11.40
C GLY A 97 19.49 11.14 11.78
N PHE A 98 20.05 12.34 11.73
CA PHE A 98 19.39 13.60 12.04
C PHE A 98 18.28 13.97 11.05
N ALA A 99 18.45 13.71 9.76
CA ALA A 99 17.43 13.99 8.76
C ALA A 99 16.16 13.14 8.99
N HIS A 100 16.34 11.86 9.30
CA HIS A 100 15.26 10.94 9.65
C HIS A 100 14.66 11.24 11.03
N LEU A 101 15.49 11.55 12.04
CA LEU A 101 14.98 12.03 13.34
C LEU A 101 14.13 13.30 13.17
N PHE A 102 14.49 14.19 12.23
CA PHE A 102 13.67 15.36 11.93
C PHE A 102 12.33 15.06 11.26
N GLU A 103 12.23 13.96 10.51
CA GLU A 103 10.95 13.47 10.00
C GLU A 103 9.98 13.19 11.14
N HIS A 104 10.42 12.44 12.16
CA HIS A 104 9.65 12.15 13.37
C HIS A 104 9.38 13.41 14.20
N LEU A 105 10.39 14.27 14.40
CA LEU A 105 10.23 15.52 15.18
C LEU A 105 9.25 16.51 14.52
N MET A 106 9.22 16.61 13.18
CA MET A 106 8.24 17.41 12.45
C MET A 106 6.79 16.89 12.57
N PHE A 107 6.58 15.73 13.20
CA PHE A 107 5.27 15.23 13.59
C PHE A 107 4.95 15.39 15.08
N GLN A 108 5.85 15.89 15.93
CA GLN A 108 5.60 16.12 17.36
C GLN A 108 4.71 17.34 17.68
N GLY A 109 4.10 17.93 16.64
CA GLY A 109 3.32 19.16 16.72
C GLY A 109 4.17 20.41 16.51
N SER A 110 3.56 21.55 16.74
CA SER A 110 4.18 22.87 16.62
C SER A 110 3.65 23.81 17.70
N GLN A 111 3.97 25.11 17.64
CA GLN A 111 3.56 26.04 18.68
C GLN A 111 2.03 26.14 18.74
N ASN A 112 1.34 26.35 17.61
CA ASN A 112 -0.10 26.63 17.58
C ASN A 112 -0.93 25.41 17.13
N ALA A 113 -0.30 24.41 16.51
CA ALA A 113 -0.82 23.05 16.39
C ALA A 113 -0.10 22.09 17.36
N SER A 114 -0.32 22.30 18.66
CA SER A 114 0.34 21.53 19.73
C SER A 114 -0.15 20.09 19.82
N GLY A 115 0.76 19.20 20.23
CA GLY A 115 0.52 17.76 20.17
C GLY A 115 0.75 17.19 18.77
N GLU A 116 1.03 15.91 18.73
CA GLU A 116 1.26 15.06 17.56
C GLU A 116 0.43 15.43 16.29
N TYR A 117 1.13 15.83 15.24
CA TYR A 117 0.63 16.48 14.01
C TYR A 117 -0.58 15.80 13.37
N PHE A 118 -0.57 14.47 13.20
CA PHE A 118 -1.47 13.85 12.22
C PHE A 118 -2.96 14.00 12.57
N THR A 119 -3.40 14.10 13.83
CA THR A 119 -4.83 14.34 14.09
C THR A 119 -5.24 15.80 13.82
N TRP A 120 -4.31 16.77 13.75
CA TRP A 120 -4.63 18.07 13.14
C TRP A 120 -5.05 17.86 11.68
N VAL A 121 -4.37 16.96 10.97
CA VAL A 121 -4.66 16.65 9.56
C VAL A 121 -5.83 15.66 9.36
N GLU A 122 -6.08 14.73 10.29
CA GLU A 122 -7.29 13.88 10.28
C GLU A 122 -8.56 14.73 10.49
N ARG A 123 -8.52 15.76 11.34
CA ARG A 123 -9.65 16.71 11.48
C ARG A 123 -9.83 17.56 10.22
N ALA A 124 -8.74 17.86 9.50
CA ALA A 124 -8.79 18.43 8.14
C ALA A 124 -9.31 17.44 7.08
N GLY A 125 -9.43 16.14 7.39
CA GLY A 125 -10.02 15.12 6.52
C GLY A 125 -9.02 14.18 5.82
N ALA A 126 -7.74 14.19 6.20
CA ALA A 126 -6.74 13.27 5.63
C ALA A 126 -7.01 11.81 6.02
N ASN A 127 -7.02 10.91 5.03
CA ASN A 127 -7.33 9.50 5.25
C ASN A 127 -6.06 8.65 5.42
N LEU A 128 -5.74 8.29 6.68
CA LEU A 128 -4.60 7.44 7.00
C LEU A 128 -4.63 6.04 6.35
N ARG A 129 -5.81 5.47 6.07
CA ARG A 129 -5.94 4.14 5.45
C ARG A 129 -5.53 4.15 3.98
N GLU A 130 -5.75 5.26 3.28
CA GLU A 130 -5.46 5.44 1.85
C GLU A 130 -4.09 6.15 1.63
N GLY A 131 -3.28 6.31 2.68
CA GLY A 131 -1.98 7.02 2.62
C GLY A 131 -2.10 8.54 2.40
N GLY A 132 -3.20 9.15 2.83
CA GLY A 132 -3.51 10.58 2.64
C GLY A 132 -2.63 11.57 3.41
N VAL A 133 -1.62 11.12 4.15
CA VAL A 133 -0.61 11.98 4.79
C VAL A 133 0.61 11.11 5.12
N ASN A 134 1.82 11.61 4.86
CA ASN A 134 3.04 10.99 5.36
C ASN A 134 4.27 11.94 5.31
N GLY A 135 5.39 11.48 5.84
CA GLY A 135 6.74 11.96 5.50
C GLY A 135 7.57 10.86 4.81
N THR A 136 8.73 11.22 4.24
CA THR A 136 9.87 10.30 4.02
C THR A 136 11.19 11.06 3.85
N THR A 137 12.27 10.46 4.37
CA THR A 137 13.66 10.90 4.22
C THR A 137 14.45 9.98 3.28
N SER A 138 15.37 10.57 2.53
CA SER A 138 16.37 9.90 1.70
C SER A 138 17.76 10.54 1.94
N PRO A 139 18.83 10.13 1.24
CA PRO A 139 20.11 10.83 1.31
C PRO A 139 20.05 12.30 0.88
N ASP A 140 19.19 12.67 -0.08
CA ASP A 140 19.17 14.03 -0.66
C ASP A 140 17.92 14.86 -0.33
N ARG A 141 16.81 14.26 0.14
CA ARG A 141 15.56 14.98 0.45
C ARG A 141 14.79 14.39 1.64
N THR A 142 14.15 15.25 2.42
CA THR A 142 13.04 14.92 3.31
C THR A 142 11.80 15.65 2.82
N ASN A 143 10.69 14.93 2.67
CA ASN A 143 9.41 15.52 2.30
C ASN A 143 8.30 15.18 3.29
N TYR A 144 7.26 16.03 3.27
CA TYR A 144 6.04 15.88 4.06
C TYR A 144 4.85 16.26 3.19
N PHE A 145 3.75 15.53 3.31
CA PHE A 145 2.55 15.82 2.53
C PHE A 145 1.25 15.46 3.23
N ALA A 146 0.16 16.09 2.81
CA ALA A 146 -1.20 15.64 3.12
C ALA A 146 -2.20 15.93 1.98
N THR A 147 -3.16 15.03 1.82
CA THR A 147 -4.37 15.16 1.00
C THR A 147 -5.57 15.43 1.91
N VAL A 148 -6.36 16.45 1.61
CA VAL A 148 -7.58 16.82 2.36
C VAL A 148 -8.70 17.22 1.38
N PRO A 149 -9.98 17.21 1.77
CA PRO A 149 -11.05 17.87 1.01
C PRO A 149 -10.72 19.34 0.73
N SER A 150 -11.01 19.83 -0.47
CA SER A 150 -10.57 21.13 -0.97
C SER A 150 -10.91 22.33 -0.07
N GLY A 151 -12.04 22.27 0.64
CA GLY A 151 -12.44 23.31 1.60
C GLY A 151 -11.45 23.53 2.75
N ASN A 152 -10.60 22.55 3.06
CA ASN A 152 -9.60 22.61 4.13
C ASN A 152 -8.20 23.06 3.64
N LEU A 153 -8.07 23.61 2.43
CA LEU A 153 -6.78 24.12 1.93
C LEU A 153 -6.16 25.18 2.84
N GLU A 154 -6.93 26.18 3.29
CA GLU A 154 -6.45 27.22 4.21
C GLU A 154 -5.99 26.62 5.54
N TYR A 155 -6.74 25.65 6.07
CA TYR A 155 -6.41 24.96 7.30
C TYR A 155 -5.10 24.16 7.19
N LEU A 156 -4.91 23.44 6.08
CA LEU A 156 -3.69 22.67 5.84
C LEU A 156 -2.48 23.59 5.61
N LEU A 157 -2.62 24.69 4.86
CA LEU A 157 -1.54 25.66 4.66
C LEU A 157 -1.17 26.39 5.97
N TRP A 158 -2.15 26.66 6.85
CA TRP A 158 -1.88 27.13 8.21
C TRP A 158 -1.05 26.10 8.98
N LEU A 159 -1.55 24.87 9.13
CA LEU A 159 -0.92 23.79 9.89
C LEU A 159 0.53 23.50 9.41
N GLU A 160 0.74 23.47 8.10
CA GLU A 160 2.05 23.23 7.51
C GLU A 160 3.02 24.41 7.68
N SER A 161 2.51 25.65 7.56
CA SER A 161 3.31 26.83 7.85
C SER A 161 3.68 26.96 9.32
N ASP A 162 2.80 26.53 10.24
CA ASP A 162 3.02 26.67 11.69
C ASP A 162 4.15 25.77 12.16
N ARG A 163 4.23 24.51 11.70
CA ARG A 163 5.39 23.66 12.02
C ARG A 163 6.70 24.14 11.42
N LEU A 164 6.69 24.69 10.19
CA LEU A 164 7.88 25.30 9.62
C LEU A 164 8.31 26.59 10.37
N ALA A 165 7.36 27.37 10.86
CA ALA A 165 7.65 28.64 11.54
C ALA A 165 8.03 28.47 13.01
N THR A 166 7.47 27.47 13.71
CA THR A 166 7.41 27.45 15.18
C THR A 166 7.75 26.13 15.87
N LEU A 167 8.15 25.06 15.14
CA LEU A 167 8.51 23.77 15.75
C LEU A 167 9.49 23.94 16.93
N LEU A 168 10.50 24.80 16.80
CA LEU A 168 11.53 24.99 17.83
C LEU A 168 11.01 25.64 19.13
N ASP A 169 9.84 26.27 19.10
CA ASP A 169 9.16 26.85 20.27
C ASP A 169 8.23 25.83 20.98
N ALA A 170 7.99 24.68 20.35
CA ALA A 170 7.29 23.53 20.91
C ALA A 170 8.25 22.39 21.29
N LEU A 171 9.40 22.28 20.61
CA LEU A 171 10.36 21.20 20.77
C LEU A 171 11.06 21.23 22.14
N THR A 172 10.71 20.27 23.00
CA THR A 172 11.33 20.04 24.30
C THR A 172 12.42 18.97 24.26
N GLN A 173 13.17 18.83 25.37
CA GLN A 173 14.06 17.68 25.57
C GLN A 173 13.28 16.36 25.67
N GLU A 174 12.06 16.36 26.21
CA GLU A 174 11.21 15.18 26.30
C GLU A 174 10.79 14.67 24.92
N ASN A 175 10.39 15.57 24.00
CA ASN A 175 10.12 15.20 22.60
C ASN A 175 11.34 14.57 21.94
N LEU A 176 12.54 15.13 22.18
CA LEU A 176 13.78 14.57 21.66
C LEU A 176 14.09 13.21 22.28
N ASP A 177 13.92 13.03 23.59
CA ASP A 177 14.20 11.77 24.29
C ASP A 177 13.27 10.66 23.82
N ASN A 178 11.97 10.97 23.70
CA ASN A 178 10.97 10.05 23.16
C ASN A 178 11.28 9.67 21.70
N GLN A 179 11.56 10.63 20.81
CA GLN A 179 11.84 10.30 19.40
C GLN A 179 13.22 9.66 19.19
N ARG A 180 14.22 9.93 20.05
CA ARG A 180 15.46 9.13 20.09
C ARG A 180 15.19 7.69 20.50
N ALA A 181 14.26 7.44 21.42
CA ALA A 181 13.86 6.07 21.78
C ALA A 181 13.10 5.38 20.63
N VAL A 182 12.14 6.06 20.01
CA VAL A 182 11.37 5.56 18.84
C VAL A 182 12.29 5.21 17.68
N VAL A 183 13.12 6.15 17.20
CA VAL A 183 14.01 5.92 16.04
C VAL A 183 15.09 4.87 16.35
N ARG A 184 15.57 4.77 17.60
CA ARG A 184 16.46 3.66 18.01
C ARG A 184 15.70 2.32 18.01
N ASN A 185 14.44 2.27 18.43
CA ASN A 185 13.65 1.03 18.36
C ASN A 185 13.32 0.63 16.91
N GLU A 186 12.99 1.61 16.06
CA GLU A 186 12.78 1.43 14.63
C GLU A 186 14.03 0.89 13.93
N ARG A 187 15.23 1.39 14.30
CA ARG A 187 16.50 0.84 13.78
C ARG A 187 16.67 -0.63 14.17
N ARG A 188 16.37 -1.01 15.41
CA ARG A 188 16.38 -2.44 15.83
C ARG A 188 15.40 -3.25 14.99
N GLN A 189 14.17 -2.76 14.81
CA GLN A 189 13.13 -3.43 14.05
C GLN A 189 13.55 -3.72 12.61
N TRP A 190 14.03 -2.71 11.86
CA TRP A 190 14.29 -2.85 10.42
C TRP A 190 15.70 -3.29 10.03
N LEU A 191 16.73 -2.99 10.83
CA LEU A 191 18.12 -3.37 10.51
C LEU A 191 18.59 -4.62 11.26
N GLU A 192 18.14 -4.85 12.51
CA GLU A 192 18.76 -5.85 13.40
C GLU A 192 17.87 -7.07 13.63
N ASN A 193 16.55 -6.88 13.75
CA ASN A 193 15.56 -7.92 14.02
C ASN A 193 14.84 -8.40 12.75
N THR A 194 14.87 -7.62 11.66
CA THR A 194 14.34 -8.05 10.35
C THR A 194 15.38 -8.91 9.62
N PRO A 195 15.04 -10.11 9.11
CA PRO A 195 15.96 -10.94 8.33
C PRO A 195 16.60 -10.17 7.17
N TYR A 196 17.93 -10.28 7.05
CA TYR A 196 18.78 -9.56 6.09
C TYR A 196 18.82 -8.03 6.27
N GLY A 197 18.16 -7.45 7.29
CA GLY A 197 18.03 -6.00 7.51
C GLY A 197 19.38 -5.26 7.59
N ARG A 198 20.42 -5.96 8.07
CA ARG A 198 21.80 -5.48 8.16
C ARG A 198 22.39 -5.02 6.82
N ILE A 199 21.78 -5.37 5.69
CA ILE A 199 22.13 -4.81 4.38
C ILE A 199 22.04 -3.27 4.37
N GLY A 200 21.10 -2.69 5.13
CA GLY A 200 20.91 -1.24 5.22
C GLY A 200 22.15 -0.51 5.74
N GLU A 201 22.95 -1.14 6.61
CA GLU A 201 24.25 -0.60 7.02
C GLU A 201 25.38 -1.06 6.10
N LEU A 202 25.46 -2.37 5.80
CA LEU A 202 26.60 -2.95 5.07
C LEU A 202 26.74 -2.41 3.64
N LEU A 203 25.63 -2.14 2.95
CA LEU A 203 25.63 -1.67 1.57
C LEU A 203 26.25 -0.26 1.43
N PRO A 204 25.72 0.81 2.07
CA PRO A 204 26.32 2.14 1.96
C PRO A 204 27.76 2.18 2.51
N ARG A 205 28.00 1.52 3.66
CA ARG A 205 29.28 1.51 4.39
C ARG A 205 30.44 0.90 3.61
N HIS A 206 30.18 -0.04 2.72
CA HIS A 206 31.21 -0.71 1.91
C HIS A 206 31.22 -0.32 0.43
N LEU A 207 30.20 0.42 -0.04
CA LEU A 207 30.14 0.92 -1.43
C LEU A 207 30.67 2.35 -1.55
N PHE A 208 30.42 3.19 -0.55
CA PHE A 208 30.91 4.56 -0.48
C PHE A 208 32.07 4.64 0.52
N PRO A 209 33.18 5.33 0.20
CA PRO A 209 34.34 5.42 1.09
C PRO A 209 34.01 6.22 2.36
N GLU A 210 34.76 5.97 3.43
CA GLU A 210 34.60 6.67 4.71
C GLU A 210 34.67 8.20 4.54
N GLY A 211 33.69 8.91 5.09
CA GLY A 211 33.54 10.37 4.92
C GLY A 211 32.80 10.80 3.65
N HIS A 212 32.38 9.88 2.78
CA HIS A 212 31.43 10.19 1.71
C HIS A 212 30.01 10.34 2.30
N PRO A 213 29.21 11.36 1.91
CA PRO A 213 27.89 11.60 2.49
C PRO A 213 26.85 10.47 2.40
N TYR A 214 27.05 9.51 1.48
CA TYR A 214 26.22 8.29 1.39
C TYR A 214 26.85 7.06 2.08
N SER A 215 27.91 7.20 2.89
CA SER A 215 28.58 6.06 3.55
C SER A 215 27.90 5.60 4.86
N TRP A 216 26.78 6.21 5.24
CA TRP A 216 25.96 5.83 6.39
C TRP A 216 24.48 5.68 6.02
N PRO A 217 23.70 4.85 6.73
CA PRO A 217 22.28 4.70 6.47
C PRO A 217 21.48 5.94 6.90
N VAL A 218 20.35 6.19 6.24
CA VAL A 218 19.42 7.30 6.55
C VAL A 218 18.93 7.29 8.01
N ILE A 219 18.80 6.11 8.61
CA ILE A 219 18.39 5.95 10.03
C ILE A 219 19.52 6.18 11.04
N GLY A 220 20.75 6.44 10.58
CA GLY A 220 21.92 6.74 11.42
C GLY A 220 22.42 5.58 12.30
N SER A 221 23.20 5.94 13.31
CA SER A 221 23.75 5.01 14.31
C SER A 221 23.13 5.21 15.70
N HIS A 222 23.06 4.14 16.49
CA HIS A 222 22.57 4.24 17.88
C HIS A 222 23.36 5.24 18.72
N HIS A 223 24.67 5.29 18.51
CA HIS A 223 25.59 6.20 19.20
C HIS A 223 25.28 7.66 18.89
N ASP A 224 25.13 8.02 17.61
CA ASP A 224 24.96 9.41 17.19
C ASP A 224 23.56 9.93 17.54
N LEU A 225 22.54 9.09 17.42
CA LEU A 225 21.19 9.38 17.93
C LEU A 225 21.22 9.61 19.44
N GLU A 226 21.89 8.75 20.21
CA GLU A 226 21.99 8.87 21.67
C GLU A 226 22.85 10.06 22.12
N ALA A 227 23.84 10.46 21.31
CA ALA A 227 24.67 11.65 21.53
C ALA A 227 24.03 12.97 21.05
N ALA A 228 22.86 12.92 20.39
CA ALA A 228 22.14 14.10 19.89
C ALA A 228 21.59 14.95 21.04
N THR A 229 21.94 16.24 21.06
CA THR A 229 21.41 17.22 22.02
C THR A 229 20.30 18.07 21.39
N LEU A 230 19.47 18.71 22.23
CA LEU A 230 18.41 19.61 21.77
C LEU A 230 18.96 20.80 20.95
N GLU A 231 20.20 21.24 21.17
CA GLU A 231 20.79 22.31 20.37
C GLU A 231 21.43 21.83 19.05
N ASP A 232 22.00 20.61 19.00
CA ASP A 232 22.37 19.97 17.72
C ASP A 232 21.16 19.92 16.76
N VAL A 233 20.00 19.57 17.33
CA VAL A 233 18.72 19.43 16.64
C VAL A 233 18.20 20.80 16.19
N ARG A 234 18.20 21.82 17.07
CA ARG A 234 17.85 23.20 16.69
C ARG A 234 18.77 23.78 15.62
N GLU A 235 20.07 23.50 15.65
CA GLU A 235 21.03 23.93 14.63
C GLU A 235 20.69 23.32 13.26
N PHE A 236 20.38 22.01 13.23
CA PHE A 236 19.96 21.32 12.00
C PHE A 236 18.67 21.93 11.42
N PHE A 237 17.64 22.18 12.25
CA PHE A 237 16.42 22.85 11.78
C PHE A 237 16.70 24.24 11.20
N ARG A 238 17.39 25.12 11.94
CA ARG A 238 17.71 26.49 11.47
C ARG A 238 18.55 26.51 10.18
N THR A 239 19.32 25.45 9.93
CA THR A 239 20.16 25.32 8.73
C THR A 239 19.37 24.82 7.52
N HIS A 240 18.48 23.84 7.70
CA HIS A 240 17.90 23.10 6.58
C HIS A 240 16.39 23.29 6.38
N TYR A 241 15.65 23.62 7.43
CA TYR A 241 14.19 23.78 7.45
C TYR A 241 13.83 25.25 7.39
N SER A 242 13.76 25.78 6.16
CA SER A 242 13.43 27.19 5.93
C SER A 242 12.80 27.41 4.55
N PRO A 243 12.08 28.52 4.34
CA PRO A 243 11.55 28.92 3.03
C PRO A 243 12.57 28.87 1.89
N SER A 244 13.82 29.29 2.11
CA SER A 244 14.87 29.28 1.07
C SER A 244 15.30 27.89 0.62
N ASN A 245 14.91 26.83 1.36
CA ASN A 245 15.18 25.43 1.04
C ASN A 245 13.91 24.62 0.70
N LEU A 246 12.76 25.29 0.56
CA LEU A 246 11.43 24.67 0.38
C LEU A 246 10.94 24.71 -1.07
N SER A 247 10.49 23.54 -1.55
CA SER A 247 9.59 23.40 -2.71
C SER A 247 8.21 22.96 -2.22
N LEU A 248 7.21 23.83 -2.41
CA LEU A 248 5.82 23.65 -2.00
C LEU A 248 4.93 23.42 -3.25
N ALA A 249 4.49 22.18 -3.45
CA ALA A 249 3.52 21.84 -4.48
C ALA A 249 2.10 21.73 -3.89
N ILE A 250 1.15 22.44 -4.49
CA ILE A 250 -0.28 22.39 -4.16
C ILE A 250 -1.01 21.88 -5.41
N VAL A 251 -1.67 20.73 -5.29
CA VAL A 251 -2.28 20.02 -6.42
C VAL A 251 -3.69 19.52 -6.09
N GLY A 252 -4.66 19.74 -6.98
CA GLY A 252 -6.05 19.33 -6.78
C GLY A 252 -7.06 20.43 -7.13
N ASP A 253 -8.27 20.35 -6.58
CA ASP A 253 -9.32 21.34 -6.85
C ASP A 253 -9.21 22.52 -5.88
N PHE A 254 -8.85 23.69 -6.42
CA PHE A 254 -8.82 24.97 -5.71
C PHE A 254 -8.88 26.13 -6.72
N ASP A 255 -9.06 27.35 -6.23
CA ASP A 255 -8.81 28.57 -7.01
C ASP A 255 -7.33 29.02 -6.86
N PRO A 256 -6.55 29.14 -7.94
CA PRO A 256 -5.15 29.57 -7.88
C PRO A 256 -4.93 30.95 -7.25
N ALA A 257 -5.85 31.91 -7.43
CA ALA A 257 -5.70 33.25 -6.86
C ALA A 257 -5.83 33.21 -5.32
N THR A 258 -6.79 32.43 -4.82
CA THR A 258 -7.00 32.14 -3.40
C THR A 258 -5.82 31.37 -2.82
N ALA A 259 -5.38 30.27 -3.44
CA ALA A 259 -4.21 29.52 -2.99
C ALA A 259 -2.94 30.39 -2.92
N ARG A 260 -2.72 31.25 -3.92
CA ARG A 260 -1.64 32.25 -3.94
C ARG A 260 -1.75 33.28 -2.80
N ALA A 261 -2.96 33.71 -2.43
CA ALA A 261 -3.17 34.61 -1.30
C ALA A 261 -2.88 33.90 0.04
N LEU A 262 -3.36 32.67 0.20
CA LEU A 262 -3.12 31.83 1.38
C LEU A 262 -1.63 31.54 1.58
N VAL A 263 -0.91 31.12 0.53
CA VAL A 263 0.53 30.86 0.63
C VAL A 263 1.31 32.13 0.99
N ARG A 264 0.93 33.31 0.47
CA ARG A 264 1.53 34.59 0.89
C ARG A 264 1.22 34.93 2.35
N LYS A 265 0.00 34.67 2.82
CA LYS A 265 -0.45 34.89 4.21
C LYS A 265 0.32 34.02 5.21
N TYR A 266 0.51 32.75 4.89
CA TYR A 266 1.05 31.75 5.81
C TYR A 266 2.56 31.54 5.70
N TYR A 267 3.11 31.40 4.49
CA TYR A 267 4.56 31.20 4.30
C TYR A 267 5.34 32.51 4.13
N GLY A 268 4.69 33.60 3.72
CA GLY A 268 5.35 34.89 3.48
C GLY A 268 6.03 35.54 4.70
N PRO A 269 5.44 35.48 5.92
CA PRO A 269 6.07 36.03 7.12
C PRO A 269 7.27 35.23 7.65
N ILE A 270 7.46 33.97 7.22
CA ILE A 270 8.55 33.11 7.71
C ILE A 270 9.90 33.66 7.19
N PRO A 271 10.91 33.87 8.04
CA PRO A 271 12.22 34.36 7.59
C PRO A 271 12.88 33.42 6.58
N ALA A 272 13.65 33.97 5.64
CA ALA A 272 14.55 33.18 4.80
C ALA A 272 15.67 32.55 5.66
N GLY A 273 16.05 31.32 5.36
CA GLY A 273 17.21 30.66 5.96
C GLY A 273 18.50 30.91 5.16
N PRO A 274 19.57 30.16 5.43
CA PRO A 274 20.77 30.20 4.61
C PRO A 274 20.49 29.72 3.17
N ALA A 275 21.41 30.06 2.25
CA ALA A 275 21.41 29.48 0.92
C ALA A 275 22.07 28.09 0.95
N ARG A 276 21.40 27.07 0.38
CA ARG A 276 21.96 25.71 0.27
C ARG A 276 23.30 25.74 -0.49
N ALA A 277 24.28 24.98 -0.01
CA ALA A 277 25.53 24.78 -0.73
C ALA A 277 25.28 24.02 -2.05
N LYS A 278 26.04 24.32 -3.10
CA LYS A 278 25.96 23.53 -4.34
C LYS A 278 26.52 22.14 -4.09
N VAL A 279 25.69 21.12 -4.32
CA VAL A 279 26.11 19.73 -4.24
C VAL A 279 27.20 19.42 -5.26
N LYS A 280 28.13 18.56 -4.84
CA LYS A 280 29.24 18.08 -5.66
C LYS A 280 28.93 16.65 -6.11
N ARG A 281 29.17 16.36 -7.38
CA ARG A 281 29.24 14.98 -7.87
C ARG A 281 30.42 14.28 -7.23
N LEU A 282 30.19 13.12 -6.60
CA LEU A 282 31.16 12.37 -5.81
C LEU A 282 31.07 10.85 -6.06
N VAL A 283 30.92 10.44 -7.32
CA VAL A 283 30.88 9.01 -7.71
C VAL A 283 32.17 8.29 -7.24
N PRO A 284 32.10 7.27 -6.37
CA PRO A 284 33.29 6.53 -5.93
C PRO A 284 33.97 5.74 -7.04
N GLU A 285 35.30 5.67 -6.98
CA GLU A 285 36.10 4.68 -7.70
C GLU A 285 36.41 3.50 -6.75
N LEU A 286 35.75 2.35 -6.96
CA LEU A 286 36.20 1.10 -6.36
C LEU A 286 37.49 0.61 -7.03
N ARG A 287 38.33 -0.10 -6.29
CA ARG A 287 39.62 -0.64 -6.76
C ARG A 287 39.63 -2.16 -6.59
N GLY A 288 39.08 -2.88 -7.56
CA GLY A 288 38.82 -4.31 -7.47
C GLY A 288 37.59 -4.67 -6.63
N GLU A 289 37.43 -5.97 -6.34
CA GLU A 289 36.23 -6.51 -5.70
C GLU A 289 36.33 -6.48 -4.16
N THR A 290 35.42 -5.74 -3.51
CA THR A 290 35.23 -5.79 -2.06
C THR A 290 34.28 -6.92 -1.71
N VAL A 291 34.64 -7.78 -0.76
CA VAL A 291 33.84 -8.95 -0.35
C VAL A 291 33.45 -8.86 1.13
N VAL A 292 32.16 -8.96 1.41
CA VAL A 292 31.59 -8.95 2.76
C VAL A 292 30.80 -10.24 2.98
N GLU A 293 31.31 -11.10 3.86
CA GLU A 293 30.66 -12.35 4.25
C GLU A 293 29.89 -12.11 5.56
N ALA A 294 28.57 -12.14 5.50
CA ALA A 294 27.67 -11.94 6.63
C ALA A 294 27.02 -13.27 7.04
N ILE A 295 27.04 -13.56 8.35
CA ILE A 295 26.28 -14.66 8.96
C ILE A 295 25.18 -14.02 9.82
N ASP A 296 23.94 -14.48 9.66
CA ASP A 296 22.75 -13.81 10.18
C ASP A 296 21.56 -14.76 10.39
N ARG A 297 20.55 -14.40 11.20
CA ARG A 297 19.35 -15.23 11.44
C ARG A 297 18.37 -15.18 10.25
N VAL A 298 18.79 -15.73 9.11
CA VAL A 298 18.07 -15.64 7.83
C VAL A 298 17.67 -17.02 7.28
N PRO A 299 16.50 -17.15 6.59
CA PRO A 299 15.97 -18.46 6.18
C PRO A 299 16.59 -19.04 4.89
N GLN A 300 17.31 -18.23 4.10
CA GLN A 300 17.96 -18.64 2.85
C GLN A 300 19.30 -17.91 2.70
N ALA A 301 20.16 -18.39 1.81
CA ALA A 301 21.34 -17.64 1.40
C ALA A 301 20.93 -16.49 0.46
N ARG A 302 21.53 -15.30 0.61
CA ARG A 302 21.25 -14.13 -0.24
C ARG A 302 22.52 -13.42 -0.67
N LEU A 303 22.61 -13.14 -1.97
CA LEU A 303 23.69 -12.43 -2.63
C LEU A 303 23.24 -11.00 -2.96
N TYR A 304 24.15 -10.04 -2.77
CA TYR A 304 24.09 -8.71 -3.33
C TYR A 304 25.37 -8.43 -4.12
N LEU A 305 25.23 -7.93 -5.34
CA LEU A 305 26.31 -7.36 -6.16
C LEU A 305 25.98 -5.90 -6.41
N ALA A 306 26.87 -4.98 -6.09
CA ALA A 306 26.61 -3.54 -6.14
C ALA A 306 27.78 -2.75 -6.73
N TRP A 307 27.44 -1.72 -7.51
CA TRP A 307 28.40 -0.84 -8.20
C TRP A 307 28.02 0.63 -7.93
N PRO A 308 28.98 1.53 -7.62
CA PRO A 308 28.74 2.95 -7.70
C PRO A 308 28.55 3.37 -9.16
N VAL A 309 27.59 4.25 -9.41
CA VAL A 309 27.23 4.73 -10.75
C VAL A 309 26.99 6.26 -10.73
N PRO A 310 26.79 6.91 -11.89
CA PRO A 310 26.55 8.35 -11.96
C PRO A 310 25.34 8.85 -11.16
N PRO A 311 25.29 10.15 -10.80
CA PRO A 311 24.12 10.77 -10.20
C PRO A 311 22.93 10.86 -11.17
N LEU A 312 21.77 11.18 -10.59
CA LEU A 312 20.45 11.38 -11.24
C LEU A 312 20.47 12.28 -12.50
N THR A 313 21.47 13.14 -12.65
CA THR A 313 21.57 14.14 -13.73
C THR A 313 22.54 13.75 -14.86
N ASP A 314 23.15 12.56 -14.84
CA ASP A 314 24.09 12.10 -15.85
C ASP A 314 23.39 11.40 -17.04
N PRO A 315 23.85 11.57 -18.29
CA PRO A 315 23.31 10.87 -19.47
C PRO A 315 23.34 9.33 -19.41
N ASP A 316 24.14 8.71 -18.55
CA ASP A 316 24.16 7.25 -18.35
C ASP A 316 23.03 6.72 -17.43
N GLU A 317 22.30 7.59 -16.73
CA GLU A 317 21.25 7.22 -15.77
C GLU A 317 20.11 6.45 -16.42
N ALA A 318 19.43 7.05 -17.41
CA ALA A 318 18.31 6.43 -18.10
C ALA A 318 18.67 5.09 -18.78
N PRO A 319 19.83 4.96 -19.48
CA PRO A 319 20.33 3.65 -19.92
C PRO A 319 20.56 2.64 -18.78
N LEU A 320 20.99 3.06 -17.59
CA LEU A 320 21.16 2.17 -16.42
C LEU A 320 19.81 1.73 -15.82
N GLU A 321 18.80 2.59 -15.74
CA GLU A 321 17.44 2.18 -15.32
C GLU A 321 16.84 1.18 -16.31
N VAL A 322 16.99 1.43 -17.63
CA VAL A 322 16.62 0.45 -18.66
C VAL A 322 17.41 -0.86 -18.48
N THR A 323 18.70 -0.80 -18.15
CA THR A 323 19.53 -2.00 -17.87
C THR A 323 19.03 -2.79 -16.67
N ALA A 324 18.67 -2.13 -15.56
CA ALA A 324 18.15 -2.80 -14.36
C ALA A 324 16.84 -3.57 -14.65
N ARG A 325 15.93 -2.92 -15.39
CA ARG A 325 14.67 -3.54 -15.82
C ARG A 325 14.88 -4.66 -16.83
N LEU A 326 15.72 -4.46 -17.83
CA LEU A 326 16.00 -5.47 -18.87
C LEU A 326 16.60 -6.77 -18.30
N LEU A 327 17.39 -6.64 -17.22
CA LEU A 327 17.88 -7.79 -16.48
C LEU A 327 16.79 -8.52 -15.67
N THR A 328 15.74 -7.83 -15.16
CA THR A 328 14.88 -8.40 -14.09
C THR A 328 13.36 -8.10 -14.06
N ASP A 329 12.79 -7.26 -14.93
CA ASP A 329 11.33 -6.98 -14.99
C ASP A 329 10.57 -8.02 -15.84
N GLY A 330 9.89 -8.96 -15.18
CA GLY A 330 9.12 -10.04 -15.80
C GLY A 330 9.86 -11.38 -15.78
N LEU A 331 9.13 -12.48 -15.98
CA LEU A 331 9.68 -13.83 -15.80
C LEU A 331 10.69 -14.20 -16.91
N GLN A 332 10.59 -13.56 -18.07
CA GLN A 332 11.52 -13.68 -19.19
C GLN A 332 12.69 -12.69 -19.18
N ALA A 333 12.72 -11.75 -18.24
CA ALA A 333 13.89 -10.90 -18.08
C ALA A 333 15.13 -11.77 -17.78
N ARG A 334 16.30 -11.28 -18.19
CA ARG A 334 17.47 -12.15 -18.45
C ARG A 334 17.89 -12.99 -17.25
N LEU A 335 17.90 -12.40 -16.05
CA LEU A 335 18.32 -13.10 -14.83
C LEU A 335 17.23 -14.02 -14.26
N PRO A 336 15.94 -13.61 -14.10
CA PRO A 336 14.86 -14.53 -13.74
C PRO A 336 14.79 -15.77 -14.65
N ARG A 337 14.82 -15.57 -15.98
CA ARG A 337 14.78 -16.64 -16.98
C ARG A 337 15.88 -17.68 -16.78
N LEU A 338 17.10 -17.23 -16.48
CA LEU A 338 18.25 -18.12 -16.28
C LEU A 338 18.27 -18.77 -14.89
N LEU A 339 18.11 -17.98 -13.82
CA LEU A 339 18.43 -18.41 -12.45
C LEU A 339 17.21 -18.90 -11.65
N VAL A 340 16.03 -18.34 -11.89
CA VAL A 340 14.79 -18.78 -11.21
C VAL A 340 14.12 -19.91 -11.99
N PHE A 341 14.01 -19.78 -13.31
CA PHE A 341 13.26 -20.74 -14.14
C PHE A 341 14.15 -21.78 -14.84
N GLY A 342 15.23 -21.36 -15.51
CA GLY A 342 16.08 -22.27 -16.28
C GLY A 342 16.93 -23.22 -15.43
N ARG A 343 17.60 -22.69 -14.39
CA ARG A 343 18.50 -23.48 -13.51
C ARG A 343 17.89 -23.84 -12.15
N GLY A 344 16.81 -23.18 -11.73
CA GLY A 344 16.21 -23.38 -10.40
C GLY A 344 17.12 -23.00 -9.21
N GLN A 345 18.21 -22.25 -9.44
CA GLN A 345 19.19 -21.90 -8.41
C GLN A 345 18.73 -20.76 -7.49
N CYS A 346 17.78 -19.92 -7.94
CA CYS A 346 17.21 -18.84 -7.15
C CYS A 346 15.72 -19.03 -6.84
N SER A 347 15.28 -18.52 -5.69
CA SER A 347 13.87 -18.33 -5.36
C SER A 347 13.36 -17.00 -5.93
N ALA A 348 14.19 -15.95 -5.88
CA ALA A 348 13.95 -14.65 -6.51
C ALA A 348 15.29 -13.99 -6.92
N ILE A 349 15.24 -13.13 -7.94
CA ILE A 349 16.36 -12.25 -8.33
C ILE A 349 15.81 -10.95 -8.90
N TRP A 350 16.39 -9.81 -8.51
CA TRP A 350 16.03 -8.49 -9.02
C TRP A 350 17.21 -7.55 -9.10
N ALA A 351 17.13 -6.54 -9.96
CA ALA A 351 18.02 -5.40 -9.98
C ALA A 351 17.27 -4.13 -9.55
N ALA A 352 18.03 -3.08 -9.23
CA ALA A 352 17.57 -1.73 -9.03
C ALA A 352 18.69 -0.74 -9.34
N LEU A 353 18.35 0.37 -9.99
CA LEU A 353 19.11 1.60 -9.90
C LEU A 353 18.58 2.42 -8.71
N GLN A 354 19.47 3.06 -7.96
CA GLN A 354 19.15 4.04 -6.93
C GLN A 354 19.98 5.30 -7.19
N SER A 355 19.34 6.30 -7.80
CA SER A 355 19.98 7.54 -8.26
C SER A 355 19.84 8.66 -7.23
N GLY A 356 20.96 9.26 -6.84
CA GLY A 356 21.03 10.44 -5.98
C GLY A 356 21.70 11.64 -6.63
N GLU A 357 21.76 12.76 -5.92
CA GLU A 357 22.30 14.04 -6.41
C GLU A 357 23.84 14.02 -6.56
N MET A 358 24.56 13.27 -5.69
CA MET A 358 26.03 13.17 -5.69
C MET A 358 26.54 12.00 -6.55
N ALA A 359 25.84 10.87 -6.49
CA ALA A 359 26.15 9.61 -7.13
C ALA A 359 24.89 8.73 -7.16
N GLY A 360 24.95 7.56 -7.81
CA GLY A 360 23.96 6.51 -7.65
C GLY A 360 24.60 5.18 -7.25
N MET A 361 23.77 4.17 -6.98
CA MET A 361 24.22 2.78 -6.94
C MET A 361 23.30 1.86 -7.76
N PHE A 362 23.93 0.95 -8.50
CA PHE A 362 23.25 -0.15 -9.19
C PHE A 362 23.44 -1.42 -8.37
N VAL A 363 22.35 -2.14 -8.08
CA VAL A 363 22.38 -3.32 -7.19
C VAL A 363 21.61 -4.48 -7.81
N ILE A 364 22.24 -5.65 -7.90
CA ILE A 364 21.59 -6.93 -8.21
C ILE A 364 21.50 -7.74 -6.92
N THR A 365 20.31 -8.19 -6.55
CA THR A 365 20.05 -9.04 -5.38
C THR A 365 19.47 -10.37 -5.80
N ALA A 366 20.04 -11.48 -5.32
CA ALA A 366 19.57 -12.83 -5.59
C ALA A 366 19.36 -13.61 -4.29
N ILE A 367 18.23 -14.31 -4.17
CA ILE A 367 17.94 -15.23 -3.06
C ILE A 367 18.10 -16.65 -3.59
N LEU A 368 18.96 -17.44 -2.96
CA LEU A 368 19.37 -18.76 -3.41
C LEU A 368 18.44 -19.85 -2.87
N ARG A 369 18.21 -20.90 -3.66
CA ARG A 369 17.53 -22.12 -3.18
C ARG A 369 18.53 -23.02 -2.43
N PRO A 370 18.06 -23.88 -1.50
CA PRO A 370 18.88 -24.91 -0.89
C PRO A 370 19.63 -25.75 -1.95
N GLY A 371 20.93 -25.94 -1.76
CA GLY A 371 21.79 -26.68 -2.68
C GLY A 371 22.47 -25.86 -3.78
N ALA A 372 22.03 -24.62 -4.06
CA ALA A 372 22.74 -23.71 -4.96
C ALA A 372 23.89 -22.98 -4.25
N THR A 373 25.04 -22.82 -4.91
CA THR A 373 26.19 -22.07 -4.38
C THR A 373 26.17 -20.60 -4.81
N PHE A 374 26.90 -19.75 -4.06
CA PHE A 374 27.11 -18.36 -4.45
C PHE A 374 27.89 -18.26 -5.76
N GLU A 375 28.92 -19.09 -5.90
CA GLU A 375 29.86 -19.12 -7.02
C GLU A 375 29.15 -19.43 -8.36
N GLU A 376 28.18 -20.35 -8.38
CA GLU A 376 27.38 -20.64 -9.59
C GLU A 376 26.46 -19.48 -9.98
N VAL A 377 25.83 -18.83 -9.00
CA VAL A 377 24.88 -17.72 -9.23
C VAL A 377 25.64 -16.47 -9.67
N GLU A 378 26.74 -16.14 -9.00
CA GLU A 378 27.66 -15.05 -9.38
C GLU A 378 28.26 -15.28 -10.77
N GLY A 379 28.71 -16.51 -11.06
CA GLY A 379 29.20 -16.88 -12.38
C GLY A 379 28.14 -16.72 -13.48
N THR A 380 26.89 -17.06 -13.18
CA THR A 380 25.76 -16.91 -14.12
C THR A 380 25.38 -15.44 -14.33
N ILE A 381 25.36 -14.62 -13.28
CA ILE A 381 25.12 -13.16 -13.40
C ILE A 381 26.24 -12.50 -14.21
N GLY A 382 27.51 -12.80 -13.89
CA GLY A 382 28.67 -12.28 -14.62
C GLY A 382 28.68 -12.67 -16.10
N GLN A 383 28.33 -13.91 -16.42
CA GLN A 383 28.17 -14.38 -17.82
C GLN A 383 27.04 -13.68 -18.58
N GLU A 384 26.02 -13.16 -17.90
CA GLU A 384 24.97 -12.37 -18.55
C GLU A 384 25.36 -10.90 -18.72
N LEU A 385 26.00 -10.30 -17.71
CA LEU A 385 26.53 -8.93 -17.80
C LEU A 385 27.58 -8.82 -18.92
N ALA A 386 28.54 -9.76 -18.98
CA ALA A 386 29.53 -9.83 -20.04
C ALA A 386 28.90 -10.03 -21.44
N ARG A 387 27.81 -10.81 -21.55
CA ARG A 387 27.09 -10.97 -22.83
C ARG A 387 26.35 -9.69 -23.22
N LEU A 388 25.72 -9.01 -22.26
CA LEU A 388 25.01 -7.76 -22.48
C LEU A 388 25.98 -6.61 -22.82
N ALA A 389 27.19 -6.59 -22.25
CA ALA A 389 28.29 -5.70 -22.63
C ALA A 389 28.87 -6.02 -24.02
N ALA A 390 29.03 -7.31 -24.37
CA ALA A 390 29.65 -7.71 -25.63
C ALA A 390 28.70 -7.64 -26.85
N ALA A 391 27.41 -7.95 -26.67
CA ALA A 391 26.45 -8.09 -27.77
C ALA A 391 25.23 -7.14 -27.68
N GLY A 392 25.02 -6.48 -26.54
CA GLY A 392 23.84 -5.66 -26.29
C GLY A 392 22.54 -6.45 -26.12
N PRO A 393 21.42 -5.74 -25.88
CA PRO A 393 20.08 -6.28 -25.97
C PRO A 393 19.55 -6.23 -27.40
N THR A 394 18.42 -6.90 -27.64
CA THR A 394 17.61 -6.67 -28.84
C THR A 394 16.77 -5.39 -28.71
N GLY A 395 16.38 -4.79 -29.84
CA GLY A 395 15.44 -3.67 -29.84
C GLY A 395 14.07 -4.00 -29.23
N ARG A 396 13.64 -5.26 -29.32
CA ARG A 396 12.39 -5.77 -28.70
C ARG A 396 12.47 -5.71 -27.16
N GLU A 397 13.60 -6.10 -26.57
CA GLU A 397 13.79 -6.02 -25.12
C GLU A 397 13.80 -4.56 -24.62
N VAL A 398 14.48 -3.65 -25.32
CA VAL A 398 14.53 -2.22 -24.95
C VAL A 398 13.15 -1.58 -25.07
N ALA A 399 12.44 -1.81 -26.19
CA ALA A 399 11.09 -1.29 -26.39
C ALA A 399 10.11 -1.81 -25.31
N ARG A 400 10.15 -3.11 -24.98
CA ARG A 400 9.33 -3.70 -23.90
C ARG A 400 9.55 -2.97 -22.57
N VAL A 401 10.82 -2.74 -22.19
CA VAL A 401 11.17 -2.02 -20.95
C VAL A 401 10.70 -0.56 -20.97
N GLN A 402 10.78 0.13 -22.11
CA GLN A 402 10.29 1.50 -22.26
C GLN A 402 8.77 1.56 -22.07
N VAL A 403 7.99 0.63 -22.66
CA VAL A 403 6.53 0.62 -22.55
C VAL A 403 6.06 0.16 -21.14
N THR A 404 6.76 -0.76 -20.46
CA THR A 404 6.43 -1.09 -19.05
C THR A 404 6.82 0.04 -18.09
N TRP A 405 7.93 0.74 -18.34
CA TRP A 405 8.29 1.95 -17.59
C TRP A 405 7.24 3.05 -17.77
N GLU A 406 6.87 3.37 -19.01
CA GLU A 406 5.92 4.45 -19.30
C GLU A 406 4.51 4.13 -18.77
N THR A 407 4.06 2.88 -18.88
CA THR A 407 2.77 2.45 -18.31
C THR A 407 2.77 2.59 -16.79
N ALA A 408 3.87 2.26 -16.11
CA ALA A 408 4.00 2.47 -14.66
C ALA A 408 4.06 3.96 -14.28
N PHE A 409 4.82 4.78 -15.01
CA PHE A 409 4.92 6.22 -14.82
C PHE A 409 3.55 6.91 -14.96
N ILE A 410 2.83 6.66 -16.06
CA ILE A 410 1.50 7.23 -16.30
C ILE A 410 0.45 6.68 -15.31
N SER A 411 0.65 5.47 -14.75
CA SER A 411 -0.18 4.97 -13.64
C SER A 411 -0.03 5.81 -12.36
N GLY A 412 1.18 6.28 -12.05
CA GLY A 412 1.43 7.15 -10.89
C GLY A 412 0.66 8.47 -10.97
N LEU A 413 0.59 9.04 -12.18
CA LEU A 413 -0.11 10.28 -12.50
C LEU A 413 -1.63 10.21 -12.34
N GLU A 414 -2.23 9.04 -12.08
CA GLU A 414 -3.62 8.94 -11.67
C GLU A 414 -3.87 9.67 -10.34
N ARG A 415 -2.85 9.84 -9.49
CA ARG A 415 -2.97 10.48 -8.17
C ARG A 415 -2.53 11.93 -8.17
N ILE A 416 -3.27 12.81 -7.49
CA ILE A 416 -2.88 14.23 -7.32
C ILE A 416 -1.61 14.35 -6.47
N GLY A 417 -1.33 13.37 -5.61
CA GLY A 417 -0.15 13.36 -4.76
C GLY A 417 0.18 12.00 -4.12
N GLY A 418 0.94 12.06 -3.02
CA GLY A 418 1.65 10.92 -2.46
C GLY A 418 2.76 10.42 -3.39
N PHE A 419 3.45 9.36 -3.00
CA PHE A 419 4.65 8.85 -3.69
C PHE A 419 4.43 8.64 -5.20
N GLY A 420 5.17 9.36 -6.04
CA GLY A 420 5.04 9.29 -7.51
C GLY A 420 3.69 9.78 -8.08
N GLY A 421 2.88 10.49 -7.29
CA GLY A 421 1.72 11.26 -7.77
C GLY A 421 2.15 12.62 -8.33
N LYS A 422 1.21 13.37 -8.92
CA LYS A 422 1.51 14.63 -9.63
C LYS A 422 2.29 15.64 -8.79
N ALA A 423 1.89 15.90 -7.55
CA ALA A 423 2.59 16.83 -6.65
C ALA A 423 4.03 16.41 -6.34
N ASP A 424 4.27 15.11 -6.19
CA ASP A 424 5.57 14.55 -5.85
C ASP A 424 6.52 14.63 -7.07
N LEU A 425 6.02 14.34 -8.27
CA LEU A 425 6.76 14.51 -9.51
C LEU A 425 7.11 15.98 -9.80
N LEU A 426 6.16 16.91 -9.57
CA LEU A 426 6.39 18.35 -9.76
C LEU A 426 7.47 18.88 -8.79
N ASN A 427 7.43 18.45 -7.52
CA ASN A 427 8.48 18.78 -6.55
C ASN A 427 9.82 18.12 -6.91
N GLN A 428 9.85 16.83 -7.24
CA GLN A 428 11.07 16.13 -7.65
C GLN A 428 11.77 16.82 -8.83
N SER A 429 10.99 17.18 -9.85
CA SER A 429 11.43 17.93 -11.03
C SER A 429 12.02 19.29 -10.62
N ASN A 430 11.32 20.00 -9.75
CA ASN A 430 11.71 21.32 -9.26
C ASN A 430 12.97 21.32 -8.37
N VAL A 431 13.14 20.30 -7.52
CA VAL A 431 14.24 20.19 -6.55
C VAL A 431 15.54 19.77 -7.24
N PHE A 432 15.51 18.73 -8.09
CA PHE A 432 16.74 18.21 -8.71
C PHE A 432 17.12 18.87 -10.05
N TRP A 433 16.18 19.47 -10.77
CA TRP A 433 16.43 20.14 -12.06
C TRP A 433 16.01 21.62 -12.13
N GLY A 434 15.38 22.18 -11.08
CA GLY A 434 15.00 23.60 -11.01
C GLY A 434 13.70 23.98 -11.74
N ASP A 435 13.09 23.06 -12.49
CA ASP A 435 11.86 23.25 -13.26
C ASP A 435 10.86 22.12 -12.95
N PRO A 436 9.61 22.41 -12.50
CA PRO A 436 8.57 21.39 -12.34
C PRO A 436 8.21 20.66 -13.64
N GLY A 437 8.57 21.19 -14.82
CA GLY A 437 8.38 20.54 -16.13
C GLY A 437 9.43 19.49 -16.51
N ALA A 438 10.56 19.42 -15.80
CA ALA A 438 11.75 18.65 -16.20
C ALA A 438 11.51 17.13 -16.37
N TRP A 439 10.49 16.56 -15.72
CA TRP A 439 10.08 15.17 -15.93
C TRP A 439 9.80 14.82 -17.40
N ARG A 440 9.37 15.78 -18.24
CA ARG A 440 9.16 15.53 -19.67
C ARG A 440 10.45 15.13 -20.36
N ASP A 441 11.56 15.74 -19.96
CA ASP A 441 12.87 15.43 -20.53
C ASP A 441 13.46 14.15 -19.96
N GLU A 442 13.06 13.73 -18.75
CA GLU A 442 13.35 12.38 -18.25
C GLU A 442 12.62 11.29 -19.05
N VAL A 443 11.30 11.44 -19.27
CA VAL A 443 10.55 10.51 -20.13
C VAL A 443 11.13 10.46 -21.55
N ARG A 444 11.60 11.60 -22.08
CA ARG A 444 12.30 11.66 -23.38
C ARG A 444 13.66 10.99 -23.36
N ARG A 445 14.47 11.14 -22.29
CA ARG A 445 15.75 10.41 -22.11
C ARG A 445 15.51 8.90 -22.16
N LEU A 446 14.57 8.39 -21.37
CA LEU A 446 14.24 6.96 -21.31
C LEU A 446 13.68 6.41 -22.63
N ARG A 447 12.79 7.14 -23.30
CA ARG A 447 12.30 6.80 -24.66
C ARG A 447 13.39 6.84 -25.74
N ALA A 448 14.47 7.60 -25.54
CA ALA A 448 15.57 7.71 -26.48
C ALA A 448 16.68 6.65 -26.27
N VAL A 449 16.66 5.89 -25.17
CA VAL A 449 17.66 4.84 -24.89
C VAL A 449 17.66 3.81 -26.02
N THR A 450 18.85 3.56 -26.59
CA THR A 450 19.05 2.53 -27.63
C THR A 450 19.67 1.25 -27.05
N PRO A 451 19.61 0.12 -27.77
CA PRO A 451 20.42 -1.07 -27.44
C PRO A 451 21.91 -0.79 -27.27
N ALA A 452 22.48 0.14 -28.06
CA ALA A 452 23.89 0.52 -27.97
C ALA A 452 24.20 1.27 -26.66
N ASP A 453 23.25 2.04 -26.11
CA ASP A 453 23.41 2.71 -24.82
C ASP A 453 23.40 1.72 -23.66
N VAL A 454 22.45 0.77 -23.67
CA VAL A 454 22.41 -0.33 -22.69
C VAL A 454 23.70 -1.16 -22.72
N GLN A 455 24.18 -1.51 -23.92
CA GLN A 455 25.47 -2.17 -24.10
C GLN A 455 26.62 -1.36 -23.49
N ARG A 456 26.70 -0.07 -23.85
CA ARG A 456 27.74 0.88 -23.43
C ARG A 456 27.78 1.07 -21.91
N VAL A 457 26.63 1.26 -21.24
CA VAL A 457 26.61 1.42 -19.77
C VAL A 457 26.85 0.11 -19.04
N THR A 458 26.40 -1.03 -19.58
CA THR A 458 26.74 -2.35 -19.02
C THR A 458 28.26 -2.57 -19.05
N ALA A 459 28.90 -2.34 -20.19
CA ALA A 459 30.35 -2.45 -20.36
C ALA A 459 31.14 -1.43 -19.50
N ARG A 460 30.61 -0.22 -19.30
CA ARG A 460 31.27 0.85 -18.53
C ARG A 460 31.18 0.64 -17.02
N TRP A 461 30.02 0.22 -16.52
CA TRP A 461 29.69 0.25 -15.09
C TRP A 461 29.55 -1.13 -14.44
N LEU A 462 29.07 -2.15 -15.16
CA LEU A 462 28.63 -3.42 -14.55
C LEU A 462 29.54 -4.61 -14.88
N ASP A 463 30.03 -4.71 -16.12
CA ASP A 463 30.96 -5.76 -16.57
C ASP A 463 32.41 -5.44 -16.17
N ARG A 464 32.62 -5.29 -14.85
CA ARG A 464 33.91 -4.95 -14.26
C ARG A 464 34.11 -5.62 -12.89
N PRO A 465 35.36 -5.88 -12.48
CA PRO A 465 35.67 -6.43 -11.16
C PRO A 465 35.53 -5.40 -10.02
N ASP A 466 35.47 -4.11 -10.35
CA ASP A 466 35.36 -3.01 -9.38
C ASP A 466 33.92 -2.92 -8.81
N ARG A 467 33.61 -3.78 -7.84
CA ARG A 467 32.27 -3.94 -7.27
C ARG A 467 32.31 -4.35 -5.81
N LEU A 468 31.19 -4.15 -5.12
CA LEU A 468 30.91 -4.71 -3.80
C LEU A 468 30.10 -6.01 -3.94
N ARG A 469 30.54 -7.06 -3.27
CA ARG A 469 29.84 -8.34 -3.12
C ARG A 469 29.51 -8.57 -1.64
N ILE A 470 28.23 -8.67 -1.30
CA ILE A 470 27.76 -9.02 0.06
C ILE A 470 27.02 -10.35 0.00
N ARG A 471 27.35 -11.28 0.89
CA ARG A 471 26.78 -12.63 0.95
C ARG A 471 26.26 -12.91 2.35
N PHE A 472 24.95 -13.16 2.48
CA PHE A 472 24.30 -13.55 3.72
C PHE A 472 24.13 -15.07 3.79
N ARG A 473 24.64 -15.71 4.85
CA ARG A 473 24.36 -17.11 5.20
C ARG A 473 23.52 -17.21 6.49
N PRO A 474 22.65 -18.22 6.63
CA PRO A 474 21.98 -18.55 7.89
C PRO A 474 22.93 -18.76 9.07
N LEU A 475 22.44 -18.51 10.29
CA LEU A 475 23.12 -18.68 11.57
C LEU A 475 22.45 -19.79 12.39
N ASP A 476 23.18 -20.86 12.68
CA ASP A 476 22.70 -21.99 13.47
C ASP A 476 22.89 -21.77 14.99
N LEU A 477 22.07 -20.91 15.64
CA LEU A 477 22.13 -20.68 17.10
C LEU A 477 20.76 -20.41 17.79
N PRO A 478 20.61 -20.70 19.11
CA PRO A 478 19.39 -20.44 19.91
C PRO A 478 19.11 -18.94 20.22
N ALA A 479 18.06 -18.67 21.01
CA ALA A 479 17.49 -17.33 21.26
C ALA A 479 17.40 -16.91 22.75
N ALA A 480 17.24 -15.59 23.00
CA ALA A 480 17.06 -14.90 24.29
C ALA A 480 16.46 -13.47 24.08
N ASP A 481 16.22 -12.70 25.15
CA ASP A 481 15.00 -11.88 25.35
C ASP A 481 15.22 -10.35 25.67
N PRO A 482 14.20 -9.44 25.56
CA PRO A 482 14.32 -7.98 25.77
C PRO A 482 13.31 -7.26 26.75
N ASP A 483 13.57 -5.97 27.03
CA ASP A 483 12.87 -5.00 27.94
C ASP A 483 12.82 -3.58 27.28
N SER A 484 12.06 -2.53 27.66
CA SER A 484 10.89 -2.29 28.56
C SER A 484 10.23 -0.89 28.28
N GLU A 485 9.18 -0.48 29.01
CA GLU A 485 8.40 0.80 28.89
C GLU A 485 8.17 1.51 30.27
N THR A 486 7.39 2.59 30.55
CA THR A 486 6.30 3.37 29.90
C THR A 486 6.21 4.82 30.51
N THR A 487 5.24 5.70 30.13
CA THR A 487 5.16 7.16 30.49
C THR A 487 3.74 7.75 30.75
N ALA A 488 3.64 8.88 31.48
CA ALA A 488 2.44 9.78 31.63
C ALA A 488 2.77 11.08 32.44
N ALA A 489 2.01 12.20 32.50
CA ALA A 489 1.05 12.92 31.61
C ALA A 489 0.53 14.25 32.29
N LEU A 490 -0.22 15.11 31.56
CA LEU A 490 -1.08 16.27 32.02
C LEU A 490 -0.38 17.58 32.54
N PRO A 491 -1.04 18.79 32.55
CA PRO A 491 -2.02 19.42 31.62
C PRO A 491 -1.65 20.91 31.23
N PRO A 492 -2.48 22.01 31.17
CA PRO A 492 -2.52 22.87 29.95
C PRO A 492 -2.48 24.43 30.07
N LEU A 493 -2.13 25.17 29.00
CA LEU A 493 -2.62 26.53 28.64
C LEU A 493 -2.16 26.98 27.22
N ASP A 494 -2.40 28.23 26.81
CA ASP A 494 -3.39 28.61 25.77
C ASP A 494 -2.69 29.20 24.53
N ARG A 495 -3.08 28.73 23.33
CA ARG A 495 -2.83 29.33 22.00
C ARG A 495 -4.09 29.18 21.11
N ALA A 496 -5.27 29.32 21.71
CA ALA A 496 -6.36 28.33 21.56
C ALA A 496 -7.29 28.43 20.33
N ASN A 497 -7.07 29.35 19.38
CA ASN A 497 -8.04 29.63 18.32
C ASN A 497 -7.51 29.32 16.90
N PRO A 498 -7.54 28.04 16.46
CA PRO A 498 -7.27 27.68 15.07
C PRO A 498 -8.37 28.22 14.13
N PRO A 499 -8.08 28.40 12.83
CA PRO A 499 -9.10 28.77 11.85
C PRO A 499 -10.20 27.69 11.77
N ALA A 500 -11.42 28.12 11.45
CA ALA A 500 -12.53 27.20 11.23
C ALA A 500 -12.23 26.24 10.07
N LEU A 501 -12.61 24.98 10.22
CA LEU A 501 -12.61 24.00 9.13
C LEU A 501 -13.56 24.47 8.02
N GLY A 502 -13.18 24.24 6.77
CA GLY A 502 -14.02 24.58 5.63
C GLY A 502 -15.30 23.77 5.57
N GLY A 503 -16.29 24.28 4.84
CA GLY A 503 -17.50 23.53 4.52
C GLY A 503 -17.16 22.33 3.63
N ASP A 504 -17.71 21.16 3.97
CA ASP A 504 -17.55 19.94 3.18
C ASP A 504 -18.27 20.07 1.84
N LEU A 505 -17.52 19.96 0.74
CA LEU A 505 -18.10 19.91 -0.61
C LEU A 505 -18.79 18.56 -0.83
N PRO A 506 -19.95 18.52 -1.51
CA PRO A 506 -20.63 17.26 -1.83
C PRO A 506 -19.78 16.45 -2.81
N PHE A 507 -19.50 15.19 -2.47
CA PHE A 507 -18.91 14.23 -3.40
C PHE A 507 -20.01 13.51 -4.18
N THR A 508 -19.87 13.46 -5.51
CA THR A 508 -20.70 12.64 -6.39
C THR A 508 -19.84 11.53 -6.97
N LEU A 509 -20.31 10.29 -6.86
CA LEU A 509 -19.55 9.13 -7.33
C LEU A 509 -19.58 9.03 -8.87
N PRO A 510 -18.57 8.36 -9.49
CA PRO A 510 -18.53 8.19 -10.94
C PRO A 510 -19.78 7.47 -11.48
N THR A 511 -20.43 8.05 -12.48
CA THR A 511 -21.58 7.42 -13.14
C THR A 511 -21.15 6.16 -13.90
N VAL A 512 -21.70 5.01 -13.51
CA VAL A 512 -21.47 3.72 -14.18
C VAL A 512 -22.57 3.49 -15.22
N THR A 513 -22.23 3.52 -16.50
CA THR A 513 -23.19 3.08 -17.53
C THR A 513 -23.17 1.56 -17.59
N THR A 514 -24.33 0.91 -17.47
CA THR A 514 -24.46 -0.56 -17.51
C THR A 514 -25.25 -0.98 -18.75
N ALA A 515 -24.77 -2.02 -19.43
CA ALA A 515 -25.44 -2.69 -20.55
C ALA A 515 -25.23 -4.21 -20.47
N THR A 516 -25.87 -4.97 -21.36
CA THR A 516 -25.72 -6.43 -21.43
C THR A 516 -25.58 -6.86 -22.88
N LEU A 517 -24.59 -7.72 -23.18
CA LEU A 517 -24.44 -8.35 -24.50
C LEU A 517 -25.51 -9.45 -24.69
N SER A 518 -25.75 -9.84 -25.95
CA SER A 518 -26.75 -10.86 -26.31
C SER A 518 -26.50 -12.26 -25.73
N ASN A 519 -25.28 -12.56 -25.27
CA ASN A 519 -24.94 -13.81 -24.58
C ASN A 519 -25.14 -13.76 -23.05
N GLY A 520 -25.49 -12.60 -22.49
CA GLY A 520 -25.72 -12.39 -21.06
C GLY A 520 -24.57 -11.68 -20.33
N LEU A 521 -23.42 -11.44 -20.97
CA LEU A 521 -22.31 -10.71 -20.34
C LEU A 521 -22.73 -9.27 -19.99
N THR A 522 -22.65 -8.92 -18.70
CA THR A 522 -22.85 -7.54 -18.26
C THR A 522 -21.61 -6.72 -18.66
N VAL A 523 -21.81 -5.49 -19.13
CA VAL A 523 -20.74 -4.53 -19.44
C VAL A 523 -20.98 -3.27 -18.62
N GLN A 524 -19.96 -2.80 -17.91
CA GLN A 524 -20.04 -1.60 -17.07
C GLN A 524 -18.92 -0.62 -17.43
N VAL A 525 -19.27 0.61 -17.77
CA VAL A 525 -18.33 1.61 -18.33
C VAL A 525 -18.25 2.84 -17.44
N LEU A 526 -17.00 3.26 -17.16
CA LEU A 526 -16.65 4.43 -16.36
C LEU A 526 -15.65 5.35 -17.10
N PRO A 527 -16.12 6.28 -17.94
CA PRO A 527 -15.25 7.20 -18.66
C PRO A 527 -14.44 8.11 -17.73
N ARG A 528 -13.13 8.21 -17.98
CA ARG A 528 -12.14 9.06 -17.28
C ARG A 528 -11.02 9.47 -18.26
N PRO A 529 -11.22 10.55 -19.04
CA PRO A 529 -10.35 10.94 -20.16
C PRO A 529 -9.08 11.71 -19.75
N GLU A 530 -8.74 11.80 -18.46
CA GLU A 530 -7.65 12.67 -17.97
C GLU A 530 -6.25 12.14 -18.30
N LEU A 531 -6.11 10.84 -18.59
CA LEU A 531 -4.87 10.16 -18.93
C LEU A 531 -5.13 9.13 -20.05
N PRO A 532 -4.22 8.93 -21.03
CA PRO A 532 -4.45 8.13 -22.24
C PRO A 532 -4.35 6.62 -22.00
N ARG A 533 -5.10 6.09 -21.03
CA ARG A 533 -5.04 4.72 -20.51
C ARG A 533 -6.42 4.23 -20.09
N ALA A 534 -6.59 2.91 -20.05
CA ALA A 534 -7.78 2.29 -19.48
C ALA A 534 -7.45 0.96 -18.78
N THR A 535 -8.34 0.56 -17.88
CA THR A 535 -8.38 -0.75 -17.24
C THR A 535 -9.60 -1.54 -17.74
N VAL A 536 -9.38 -2.80 -18.07
CA VAL A 536 -10.44 -3.76 -18.41
C VAL A 536 -10.34 -4.94 -17.45
N THR A 537 -11.38 -5.17 -16.68
CA THR A 537 -11.45 -6.21 -15.65
C THR A 537 -12.69 -7.07 -15.89
N LEU A 538 -12.49 -8.37 -16.11
CA LEU A 538 -13.56 -9.35 -16.06
C LEU A 538 -13.74 -9.81 -14.61
N VAL A 539 -14.95 -9.68 -14.10
CA VAL A 539 -15.38 -10.16 -12.78
C VAL A 539 -16.31 -11.35 -12.99
N VAL A 540 -16.15 -12.41 -12.22
CA VAL A 540 -16.96 -13.65 -12.29
C VAL A 540 -17.47 -13.98 -10.90
N LYS A 541 -18.78 -14.22 -10.74
CA LYS A 541 -19.38 -14.65 -9.47
C LYS A 541 -18.94 -16.06 -9.13
N GLY A 542 -18.51 -16.29 -7.88
CA GLY A 542 -17.97 -17.55 -7.38
C GLY A 542 -17.00 -17.30 -6.22
N GLY A 543 -15.69 -17.24 -6.49
CA GLY A 543 -14.69 -17.09 -5.43
C GLY A 543 -14.56 -18.36 -4.58
N SER A 544 -14.13 -18.28 -3.31
CA SER A 544 -14.00 -19.49 -2.48
C SER A 544 -15.33 -20.13 -2.06
N SER A 545 -16.46 -19.42 -2.18
CA SER A 545 -17.78 -20.04 -2.04
C SER A 545 -18.13 -21.01 -3.18
N ALA A 546 -17.34 -21.02 -4.26
CA ALA A 546 -17.41 -22.01 -5.33
C ALA A 546 -16.46 -23.20 -5.14
N ASP A 547 -15.58 -23.20 -4.11
CA ASP A 547 -14.74 -24.37 -3.78
C ASP A 547 -15.64 -25.55 -3.39
N PRO A 548 -15.49 -26.74 -4.01
CA PRO A 548 -16.21 -27.94 -3.58
C PRO A 548 -15.83 -28.35 -2.15
N PRO A 549 -16.71 -29.03 -1.39
CA PRO A 549 -16.40 -29.51 -0.04
C PRO A 549 -15.14 -30.39 -0.01
N GLY A 550 -14.15 -30.00 0.80
CA GLY A 550 -12.85 -30.68 0.88
C GLY A 550 -11.86 -30.34 -0.24
N GLN A 551 -12.15 -29.31 -1.04
CA GLN A 551 -11.27 -28.74 -2.08
C GLN A 551 -10.97 -27.24 -1.83
N ALA A 552 -10.93 -26.81 -0.56
CA ALA A 552 -10.70 -25.41 -0.22
C ALA A 552 -9.35 -24.91 -0.78
N GLY A 553 -9.38 -23.81 -1.53
CA GLY A 553 -8.26 -23.26 -2.29
C GLY A 553 -8.29 -23.55 -3.79
N ALA A 554 -9.28 -24.30 -4.31
CA ALA A 554 -9.48 -24.49 -5.74
C ALA A 554 -9.63 -23.15 -6.49
N ALA A 555 -10.37 -22.19 -5.91
CA ALA A 555 -10.57 -20.85 -6.42
C ALA A 555 -9.25 -20.06 -6.56
N SER A 556 -8.35 -20.18 -5.58
CA SER A 556 -7.03 -19.53 -5.62
C SER A 556 -6.09 -20.22 -6.60
N LEU A 557 -6.09 -21.56 -6.65
CA LEU A 557 -5.25 -22.31 -7.58
C LEU A 557 -5.70 -22.14 -9.04
N LEU A 558 -7.01 -22.07 -9.30
CA LEU A 558 -7.58 -21.70 -10.60
C LEU A 558 -7.08 -20.31 -11.01
N LEU A 559 -7.18 -19.31 -10.13
CA LEU A 559 -6.75 -17.95 -10.40
C LEU A 559 -5.24 -17.85 -10.65
N ALA A 560 -4.41 -18.66 -9.98
CA ALA A 560 -2.98 -18.75 -10.24
C ALA A 560 -2.65 -19.45 -11.57
N ALA A 561 -3.48 -20.41 -11.99
CA ALA A 561 -3.26 -21.25 -13.17
C ALA A 561 -3.92 -20.74 -14.47
N ILE A 562 -4.96 -19.89 -14.40
CA ILE A 562 -5.73 -19.45 -15.58
C ILE A 562 -4.86 -18.73 -16.62
N GLY A 563 -3.94 -17.88 -16.17
CA GLY A 563 -2.96 -17.18 -17.02
C GLY A 563 -1.78 -18.03 -17.49
N ARG A 564 -1.79 -19.37 -17.32
CA ARG A 564 -0.64 -20.24 -17.60
C ARG A 564 -0.71 -20.98 -18.95
N GLY A 565 -1.63 -20.61 -19.81
CA GLY A 565 -1.70 -21.10 -21.19
C GLY A 565 -3.13 -21.17 -21.69
N THR A 566 -3.32 -20.88 -22.98
CA THR A 566 -4.57 -21.04 -23.72
C THR A 566 -4.42 -22.18 -24.74
N ALA A 567 -5.46 -22.48 -25.52
CA ALA A 567 -5.34 -23.41 -26.63
C ALA A 567 -4.34 -22.94 -27.73
N SER A 568 -4.01 -21.64 -27.75
CA SER A 568 -3.22 -20.96 -28.78
C SER A 568 -1.87 -20.42 -28.30
N ARG A 569 -1.63 -20.36 -26.98
CA ARG A 569 -0.40 -19.79 -26.37
C ARG A 569 0.03 -20.52 -25.11
N SER A 570 1.34 -20.63 -24.91
CA SER A 570 1.93 -20.96 -23.61
C SER A 570 1.81 -19.81 -22.60
N ALA A 571 2.04 -20.10 -21.30
CA ALA A 571 2.21 -19.08 -20.26
C ALA A 571 3.22 -17.98 -20.65
N LEU A 572 4.26 -18.38 -21.37
CA LEU A 572 5.36 -17.56 -21.86
C LEU A 572 4.86 -16.54 -22.90
N GLU A 573 4.17 -17.00 -23.94
CA GLU A 573 3.65 -16.13 -25.00
C GLU A 573 2.56 -15.17 -24.48
N ILE A 574 1.74 -15.60 -23.50
CA ILE A 574 0.77 -14.72 -22.83
C ILE A 574 1.47 -13.60 -22.07
N GLU A 575 2.54 -13.89 -21.30
CA GLU A 575 3.29 -12.84 -20.62
C GLU A 575 4.01 -11.92 -21.61
N GLU A 576 4.60 -12.45 -22.69
CA GLU A 576 5.27 -11.61 -23.70
C GLU A 576 4.31 -10.67 -24.43
N ASP A 577 3.16 -11.16 -24.91
CA ASP A 577 2.17 -10.32 -25.59
C ASP A 577 1.63 -9.22 -24.65
N LEU A 578 1.39 -9.53 -23.36
CA LEU A 578 0.98 -8.52 -22.36
C LEU A 578 2.09 -7.51 -22.07
N ARG A 579 3.34 -7.96 -21.95
CA ARG A 579 4.49 -7.09 -21.64
C ARG A 579 4.88 -6.19 -22.82
N ASP A 580 4.69 -6.65 -24.06
CA ASP A 580 4.85 -5.83 -25.26
C ASP A 580 3.80 -4.70 -25.33
N LEU A 581 2.62 -4.92 -24.73
CA LEU A 581 1.58 -3.91 -24.51
C LEU A 581 1.82 -3.04 -23.26
N GLY A 582 2.94 -3.23 -22.54
CA GLY A 582 3.30 -2.50 -21.32
C GLY A 582 2.58 -2.95 -20.06
N THR A 583 1.78 -4.02 -20.12
CA THR A 583 0.89 -4.45 -19.05
C THR A 583 1.24 -5.85 -18.54
N GLY A 584 0.43 -6.37 -17.62
CA GLY A 584 0.49 -7.73 -17.14
C GLY A 584 -0.90 -8.17 -16.69
N LEU A 585 -1.12 -9.48 -16.55
CA LEU A 585 -2.40 -9.99 -16.05
C LEU A 585 -2.48 -9.73 -14.54
N GLY A 586 -3.32 -8.77 -14.15
CA GLY A 586 -3.76 -8.61 -12.78
C GLY A 586 -4.88 -9.60 -12.47
N GLY A 587 -5.00 -10.00 -11.21
CA GLY A 587 -6.11 -10.83 -10.75
C GLY A 587 -6.19 -10.92 -9.24
N GLY A 588 -7.40 -11.15 -8.74
CA GLY A 588 -7.71 -11.29 -7.33
C GLY A 588 -9.03 -12.04 -7.15
N GLY A 589 -9.31 -12.52 -5.94
CA GLY A 589 -10.57 -13.15 -5.62
C GLY A 589 -10.85 -13.06 -4.13
N ASP A 590 -12.13 -13.24 -3.78
CA ASP A 590 -12.65 -13.21 -2.44
C ASP A 590 -13.64 -14.38 -2.24
N THR A 591 -14.55 -14.26 -1.29
CA THR A 591 -15.53 -15.30 -0.99
C THR A 591 -16.61 -15.44 -2.07
N ASP A 592 -16.98 -14.36 -2.78
CA ASP A 592 -18.10 -14.34 -3.74
C ASP A 592 -17.66 -14.08 -5.20
N SER A 593 -16.38 -13.82 -5.45
CA SER A 593 -15.90 -13.45 -6.79
C SER A 593 -14.47 -13.88 -7.13
N TRP A 594 -14.23 -14.01 -8.43
CA TRP A 594 -12.91 -13.82 -9.04
C TRP A 594 -12.91 -12.54 -9.87
N SER A 595 -11.72 -11.99 -10.08
CA SER A 595 -11.43 -10.95 -11.05
C SER A 595 -10.11 -11.21 -11.75
N ILE A 596 -10.05 -10.98 -13.06
CA ILE A 596 -8.81 -10.85 -13.83
C ILE A 596 -8.90 -9.64 -14.76
N GLY A 597 -7.79 -8.97 -15.00
CA GLY A 597 -7.81 -7.73 -15.78
C GLY A 597 -6.44 -7.22 -16.21
N VAL A 598 -6.48 -6.19 -17.05
CA VAL A 598 -5.31 -5.53 -17.65
C VAL A 598 -5.47 -4.01 -17.54
N GLY A 599 -4.36 -3.30 -17.33
CA GLY A 599 -4.31 -1.84 -17.29
C GLY A 599 -3.24 -1.33 -18.24
N VAL A 600 -3.62 -0.57 -19.27
CA VAL A 600 -2.85 -0.50 -20.52
C VAL A 600 -2.93 0.88 -21.20
N LEU A 601 -1.90 1.17 -22.02
CA LEU A 601 -1.88 2.27 -22.99
C LEU A 601 -3.16 2.26 -23.85
N LYS A 602 -3.85 3.39 -24.08
CA LYS A 602 -5.01 3.44 -25.01
C LYS A 602 -4.74 2.80 -26.39
N PRO A 603 -3.56 2.98 -27.02
CA PRO A 603 -3.22 2.28 -28.28
C PRO A 603 -3.17 0.74 -28.18
N GLY A 604 -2.87 0.20 -27.00
CA GLY A 604 -2.80 -1.26 -26.76
C GLY A 604 -4.13 -1.89 -26.32
N LEU A 605 -5.14 -1.07 -26.02
CA LEU A 605 -6.35 -1.47 -25.29
C LEU A 605 -7.14 -2.60 -25.98
N ALA A 606 -7.35 -2.53 -27.29
CA ALA A 606 -8.07 -3.56 -28.04
C ALA A 606 -7.34 -4.92 -28.03
N SER A 607 -6.01 -4.92 -28.14
CA SER A 607 -5.21 -6.14 -28.11
C SER A 607 -5.12 -6.74 -26.71
N ALA A 608 -5.01 -5.91 -25.68
CA ALA A 608 -5.04 -6.36 -24.29
C ALA A 608 -6.42 -6.96 -23.92
N THR A 609 -7.52 -6.37 -24.41
CA THR A 609 -8.89 -6.86 -24.20
C THR A 609 -9.10 -8.23 -24.86
N ARG A 610 -8.67 -8.40 -26.12
CA ARG A 610 -8.74 -9.71 -26.82
C ARG A 610 -7.90 -10.78 -26.13
N LEU A 611 -6.70 -10.46 -25.65
CA LEU A 611 -5.86 -11.43 -24.93
C LEU A 611 -6.41 -11.77 -23.54
N LEU A 612 -6.96 -10.79 -22.82
CA LEU A 612 -7.71 -11.03 -21.57
C LEU A 612 -8.89 -11.99 -21.83
N ALA A 613 -9.63 -11.80 -22.92
CA ALA A 613 -10.73 -12.69 -23.27
C ALA A 613 -10.28 -14.10 -23.65
N GLU A 614 -9.17 -14.25 -24.38
CA GLU A 614 -8.59 -15.57 -24.70
C GLU A 614 -8.22 -16.34 -23.41
N VAL A 615 -7.57 -15.66 -22.46
CA VAL A 615 -7.21 -16.22 -21.14
C VAL A 615 -8.45 -16.53 -20.29
N ALA A 616 -9.45 -15.65 -20.28
CA ALA A 616 -10.67 -15.84 -19.50
C ALA A 616 -11.55 -16.99 -20.03
N ARG A 617 -11.64 -17.13 -21.35
CA ARG A 617 -12.58 -18.03 -22.03
C ARG A 617 -11.97 -19.40 -22.31
N TRP A 618 -10.69 -19.45 -22.71
CA TRP A 618 -10.06 -20.66 -23.25
C TRP A 618 -8.72 -21.06 -22.58
N PRO A 619 -8.62 -21.07 -21.23
CA PRO A 619 -7.43 -21.54 -20.52
C PRO A 619 -7.24 -23.05 -20.72
N ALA A 620 -6.03 -23.48 -21.08
CA ALA A 620 -5.70 -24.89 -21.30
C ALA A 620 -5.35 -25.64 -20.00
N PHE A 621 -5.05 -24.90 -18.92
CA PHE A 621 -4.51 -25.39 -17.64
C PHE A 621 -3.39 -26.45 -17.83
N PRO A 622 -2.22 -26.11 -18.40
CA PRO A 622 -1.17 -27.10 -18.68
C PRO A 622 -0.72 -27.83 -17.42
N THR A 623 -0.67 -29.16 -17.44
CA THR A 623 -0.46 -30.01 -16.25
C THR A 623 0.81 -29.65 -15.46
N GLU A 624 1.89 -29.32 -16.15
CA GLU A 624 3.13 -28.87 -15.52
C GLU A 624 3.00 -27.51 -14.82
N GLU A 625 2.29 -26.56 -15.43
CA GLU A 625 2.08 -25.24 -14.84
C GLU A 625 1.12 -25.33 -13.65
N VAL A 626 0.07 -26.14 -13.72
CA VAL A 626 -0.80 -26.45 -12.56
C VAL A 626 0.03 -27.05 -11.42
N ALA A 627 0.97 -27.95 -11.71
CA ALA A 627 1.87 -28.51 -10.70
C ALA A 627 2.83 -27.44 -10.11
N LYS A 628 3.37 -26.53 -10.94
CA LYS A 628 4.22 -25.41 -10.50
C LYS A 628 3.46 -24.41 -9.63
N GLU A 629 2.23 -24.04 -10.00
CA GLU A 629 1.40 -23.12 -9.20
C GLU A 629 0.91 -23.78 -7.91
N ARG A 630 0.54 -25.08 -7.92
CA ARG A 630 0.20 -25.82 -6.69
C ARG A 630 1.40 -25.90 -5.74
N GLY A 631 2.61 -26.12 -6.27
CA GLY A 631 3.85 -26.04 -5.48
C GLY A 631 4.02 -24.67 -4.82
N LYS A 632 3.89 -23.58 -5.58
CA LYS A 632 3.96 -22.20 -5.06
C LYS A 632 2.86 -21.89 -4.03
N ALA A 633 1.67 -22.46 -4.18
CA ALA A 633 0.58 -22.32 -3.23
C ALA A 633 0.88 -23.04 -1.90
N LEU A 634 1.46 -24.25 -1.96
CA LEU A 634 1.91 -24.99 -0.78
C LEU A 634 3.09 -24.32 -0.07
N ASP A 635 4.09 -23.83 -0.82
CA ASP A 635 5.19 -23.01 -0.28
C ASP A 635 4.63 -21.76 0.44
N GLY A 636 3.67 -21.07 -0.19
CA GLY A 636 3.00 -19.90 0.37
C GLY A 636 2.17 -20.19 1.62
N LEU A 637 1.47 -21.33 1.67
CA LEU A 637 0.73 -21.79 2.85
C LEU A 637 1.68 -22.18 4.00
N ALA A 638 2.84 -22.80 3.69
CA ALA A 638 3.86 -23.11 4.68
C ALA A 638 4.52 -21.84 5.25
N GLN A 639 4.70 -20.80 4.44
CA GLN A 639 5.14 -19.47 4.91
C GLN A 639 4.04 -18.79 5.74
N ALA A 640 2.78 -18.82 5.30
CA ALA A 640 1.63 -18.23 6.00
C ALA A 640 1.18 -19.00 7.26
N ALA A 641 1.70 -20.21 7.49
CA ALA A 641 1.61 -20.93 8.77
C ALA A 641 2.70 -20.50 9.76
N ASN A 642 3.69 -19.71 9.31
CA ASN A 642 4.74 -19.14 10.13
C ASN A 642 4.58 -17.64 10.44
N ASP A 643 3.64 -16.96 9.79
CA ASP A 643 3.13 -15.65 10.23
C ASP A 643 1.90 -15.84 11.14
N PRO A 644 1.97 -15.50 12.44
CA PRO A 644 0.84 -15.62 13.36
C PRO A 644 -0.41 -14.85 12.94
N THR A 645 -0.27 -13.71 12.24
CA THR A 645 -1.41 -12.89 11.80
C THR A 645 -2.18 -13.56 10.66
N SER A 646 -1.49 -13.96 9.59
CA SER A 646 -2.05 -14.72 8.47
C SER A 646 -2.59 -16.09 8.89
N LEU A 647 -2.10 -16.66 9.99
CA LEU A 647 -2.67 -17.87 10.59
C LEU A 647 -3.99 -17.55 11.30
N ALA A 648 -4.02 -16.58 12.23
CA ALA A 648 -5.23 -16.18 12.96
C ALA A 648 -6.39 -15.81 12.02
N LEU A 649 -6.12 -15.04 10.96
CA LEU A 649 -7.11 -14.61 9.96
C LEU A 649 -7.75 -15.79 9.20
N ARG A 650 -6.97 -16.82 8.84
CA ARG A 650 -7.49 -18.02 8.14
C ARG A 650 -8.34 -18.89 9.09
N LEU A 651 -7.88 -19.04 10.33
CA LEU A 651 -8.60 -19.79 11.37
C LEU A 651 -9.94 -19.12 11.69
N ALA A 652 -9.99 -17.79 11.79
CA ALA A 652 -11.20 -17.01 12.03
C ALA A 652 -12.32 -17.32 11.02
N ALA A 653 -12.02 -17.37 9.72
CA ALA A 653 -13.03 -17.68 8.70
C ALA A 653 -13.61 -19.11 8.83
N ARG A 654 -12.74 -20.11 9.01
CA ARG A 654 -13.16 -21.52 9.14
C ARG A 654 -13.95 -21.78 10.42
N LEU A 655 -13.63 -21.07 11.51
CA LEU A 655 -14.36 -21.11 12.78
C LEU A 655 -15.71 -20.36 12.73
N LEU A 656 -15.82 -19.26 11.98
CA LEU A 656 -17.04 -18.45 11.90
C LEU A 656 -18.19 -19.15 11.15
N TRP A 657 -17.86 -19.95 10.12
CA TRP A 657 -18.86 -20.58 9.25
C TRP A 657 -18.97 -22.10 9.39
N GLY A 658 -17.90 -22.74 9.88
CA GLY A 658 -17.74 -24.20 9.89
C GLY A 658 -17.22 -24.73 8.54
N PRO A 659 -16.49 -25.86 8.52
CA PRO A 659 -15.76 -26.34 7.34
C PRO A 659 -16.64 -26.95 6.24
N SER A 660 -17.97 -27.05 6.45
CA SER A 660 -18.94 -27.51 5.43
C SER A 660 -19.70 -26.37 4.75
N HIS A 661 -19.71 -25.17 5.35
CA HIS A 661 -20.36 -24.00 4.78
C HIS A 661 -19.41 -23.35 3.76
N PRO A 662 -19.86 -22.91 2.57
CA PRO A 662 -18.99 -22.37 1.53
C PRO A 662 -18.08 -21.21 1.99
N TYR A 663 -18.56 -20.33 2.87
CA TYR A 663 -17.75 -19.22 3.42
C TYR A 663 -16.72 -19.66 4.49
N GLY A 664 -16.75 -20.92 4.92
CA GLY A 664 -15.70 -21.54 5.74
C GLY A 664 -14.51 -22.04 4.91
N HIS A 665 -14.62 -22.04 3.58
CA HIS A 665 -13.51 -22.28 2.66
C HIS A 665 -12.64 -21.02 2.58
N ALA A 666 -11.52 -21.03 3.30
CA ALA A 666 -10.54 -19.94 3.24
C ALA A 666 -9.94 -19.86 1.83
N PHE A 667 -9.95 -18.68 1.20
CA PHE A 667 -9.58 -18.51 -0.21
C PHE A 667 -8.20 -19.08 -0.59
N ALA A 668 -7.19 -18.93 0.27
CA ALA A 668 -5.86 -19.49 0.04
C ALA A 668 -5.78 -21.03 0.17
N GLY A 669 -6.82 -21.66 0.70
CA GLY A 669 -6.95 -23.09 0.94
C GLY A 669 -6.34 -23.60 2.25
N VAL A 670 -6.42 -24.92 2.40
CA VAL A 670 -5.76 -25.70 3.46
C VAL A 670 -4.68 -26.57 2.79
N ALA A 671 -3.50 -26.72 3.39
CA ALA A 671 -2.37 -27.36 2.70
C ALA A 671 -2.64 -28.82 2.28
N SER A 672 -3.34 -29.57 3.12
CA SER A 672 -3.80 -30.94 2.82
C SER A 672 -4.82 -30.99 1.66
N GLU A 673 -5.79 -30.07 1.64
CA GLU A 673 -6.80 -29.96 0.57
C GLU A 673 -6.16 -29.49 -0.76
N VAL A 674 -5.33 -28.45 -0.73
CA VAL A 674 -4.61 -27.90 -1.90
C VAL A 674 -3.62 -28.90 -2.52
N ALA A 675 -3.00 -29.76 -1.71
CA ALA A 675 -2.10 -30.80 -2.21
C ALA A 675 -2.82 -31.87 -3.06
N ALA A 676 -4.12 -32.09 -2.81
CA ALA A 676 -4.94 -33.06 -3.55
C ALA A 676 -5.51 -32.52 -4.87
N LEU A 677 -5.56 -31.18 -5.05
CA LEU A 677 -6.16 -30.55 -6.24
C LEU A 677 -5.45 -30.96 -7.55
N THR A 678 -6.24 -31.46 -8.50
CA THR A 678 -5.78 -31.87 -9.84
C THR A 678 -6.04 -30.78 -10.89
N ARG A 679 -5.46 -30.94 -12.08
CA ARG A 679 -5.80 -30.11 -13.25
C ARG A 679 -7.30 -30.12 -13.54
N ASP A 680 -7.91 -31.30 -13.49
CA ASP A 680 -9.27 -31.47 -13.98
C ASP A 680 -10.31 -30.95 -12.99
N ASP A 681 -9.95 -30.75 -11.71
CA ASP A 681 -10.75 -29.95 -10.77
C ASP A 681 -10.84 -28.49 -11.22
N LEU A 682 -9.71 -27.88 -11.62
CA LEU A 682 -9.66 -26.50 -12.10
C LEU A 682 -10.42 -26.34 -13.43
N VAL A 683 -10.30 -27.32 -14.33
CA VAL A 683 -11.05 -27.34 -15.60
C VAL A 683 -12.56 -27.38 -15.32
N ARG A 684 -13.04 -28.30 -14.48
CA ARG A 684 -14.47 -28.38 -14.13
C ARG A 684 -14.95 -27.11 -13.44
N MET A 685 -14.16 -26.53 -12.53
CA MET A 685 -14.50 -25.28 -11.86
C MET A 685 -14.59 -24.10 -12.86
N HIS A 686 -13.66 -24.01 -13.82
CA HIS A 686 -13.71 -23.02 -14.89
C HIS A 686 -14.96 -23.20 -15.75
N GLU A 687 -15.17 -24.38 -16.34
CA GLU A 687 -16.32 -24.66 -17.22
C GLU A 687 -17.70 -24.48 -16.55
N THR A 688 -17.76 -24.57 -15.21
CA THR A 688 -19.00 -24.42 -14.43
C THR A 688 -19.31 -22.96 -14.09
N TRP A 689 -18.30 -22.18 -13.71
CA TRP A 689 -18.50 -20.83 -13.17
C TRP A 689 -18.13 -19.71 -14.14
N TRP A 690 -17.11 -19.90 -14.99
CA TRP A 690 -16.62 -18.88 -15.92
C TRP A 690 -17.48 -18.87 -17.18
N THR A 691 -18.58 -18.14 -17.08
CA THR A 691 -19.67 -18.09 -18.07
C THR A 691 -20.17 -16.65 -18.21
N PRO A 692 -20.65 -16.22 -19.39
CA PRO A 692 -20.97 -14.82 -19.66
C PRO A 692 -22.06 -14.27 -18.72
N ASP A 693 -23.11 -15.05 -18.46
CA ASP A 693 -24.22 -14.65 -17.57
C ASP A 693 -23.89 -14.72 -16.07
N ARG A 694 -22.72 -15.26 -15.70
CA ARG A 694 -22.14 -15.15 -14.35
C ARG A 694 -20.98 -14.15 -14.28
N ALA A 695 -20.82 -13.30 -15.31
CA ALA A 695 -19.71 -12.37 -15.43
C ALA A 695 -20.12 -10.91 -15.73
N ALA A 696 -19.21 -9.99 -15.42
CA ALA A 696 -19.24 -8.59 -15.86
C ALA A 696 -17.87 -8.15 -16.37
N LEU A 697 -17.86 -7.44 -17.51
CA LEU A 697 -16.70 -6.74 -18.02
C LEU A 697 -16.77 -5.27 -17.60
N ILE A 698 -15.92 -4.87 -16.66
CA ILE A 698 -15.84 -3.50 -16.16
C ILE A 698 -14.69 -2.79 -16.88
N VAL A 699 -14.99 -1.63 -17.47
CA VAL A 699 -14.11 -0.87 -18.36
C VAL A 699 -14.05 0.58 -17.87
N ALA A 700 -12.85 1.06 -17.52
CA ALA A 700 -12.66 2.40 -16.94
C ALA A 700 -11.41 3.11 -17.49
N GLY A 701 -11.51 4.41 -17.77
CA GLY A 701 -10.39 5.23 -18.30
C GLY A 701 -10.77 6.06 -19.52
N ASP A 702 -9.79 6.42 -20.35
CA ASP A 702 -10.00 7.19 -21.59
C ASP A 702 -10.67 6.33 -22.66
N ILE A 703 -11.97 6.11 -22.49
CA ILE A 703 -12.83 5.32 -23.37
C ILE A 703 -14.30 5.71 -23.19
N THR A 704 -15.03 5.77 -24.30
CA THR A 704 -16.48 6.01 -24.34
C THR A 704 -17.28 4.71 -24.17
N THR A 705 -18.57 4.82 -23.85
CA THR A 705 -19.47 3.67 -23.76
C THR A 705 -19.52 2.88 -25.07
N ASP A 706 -19.55 3.55 -26.23
CA ASP A 706 -19.65 2.88 -27.53
C ASP A 706 -18.34 2.14 -27.90
N GLU A 707 -17.17 2.73 -27.62
CA GLU A 707 -15.88 2.03 -27.75
C GLU A 707 -15.81 0.80 -26.82
N ALA A 708 -16.24 0.94 -25.57
CA ALA A 708 -16.21 -0.15 -24.60
C ALA A 708 -17.18 -1.29 -24.97
N MET A 709 -18.37 -0.97 -25.47
CA MET A 709 -19.33 -1.95 -26.01
C MET A 709 -18.81 -2.63 -27.28
N GLY A 710 -18.11 -1.89 -28.15
CA GLY A 710 -17.41 -2.44 -29.31
C GLY A 710 -16.34 -3.46 -28.92
N LEU A 711 -15.47 -3.11 -27.97
CA LEU A 711 -14.44 -4.01 -27.42
C LEU A 711 -15.04 -5.24 -26.72
N ALA A 712 -16.12 -5.06 -25.95
CA ALA A 712 -16.80 -6.17 -25.29
C ALA A 712 -17.43 -7.14 -26.30
N SER A 713 -18.04 -6.62 -27.37
CA SER A 713 -18.63 -7.41 -28.45
C SER A 713 -17.56 -8.17 -29.26
N ASP A 714 -16.46 -7.50 -29.65
CA ASP A 714 -15.31 -8.09 -30.37
C ASP A 714 -14.63 -9.22 -29.57
N ALA A 715 -14.38 -9.01 -28.28
CA ALA A 715 -13.61 -9.94 -27.47
C ALA A 715 -14.45 -11.03 -26.77
N PHE A 716 -15.74 -10.78 -26.48
CA PHE A 716 -16.59 -11.69 -25.70
C PHE A 716 -17.99 -11.97 -26.29
N GLY A 717 -18.39 -11.36 -27.41
CA GLY A 717 -19.75 -11.49 -27.97
C GLY A 717 -20.14 -12.92 -28.37
N ASP A 718 -19.16 -13.75 -28.75
CA ASP A 718 -19.30 -15.17 -29.10
C ASP A 718 -19.01 -16.13 -27.92
N TRP A 719 -18.77 -15.61 -26.70
CA TRP A 719 -18.63 -16.47 -25.52
C TRP A 719 -19.95 -17.18 -25.22
N ALA A 720 -19.94 -18.51 -25.26
CA ALA A 720 -21.15 -19.32 -25.13
C ALA A 720 -21.70 -19.33 -23.69
N ARG A 721 -23.03 -19.23 -23.58
CA ARG A 721 -23.75 -19.33 -22.31
C ARG A 721 -23.98 -20.78 -21.91
N VAL A 722 -23.78 -21.12 -20.63
CA VAL A 722 -24.22 -22.40 -20.05
C VAL A 722 -25.73 -22.30 -19.79
N THR A 723 -26.53 -23.13 -20.46
CA THR A 723 -28.00 -23.10 -20.33
C THR A 723 -28.46 -23.95 -19.15
N ALA A 724 -29.66 -23.74 -18.63
CA ALA A 724 -30.23 -24.57 -17.56
C ALA A 724 -30.48 -26.06 -17.92
N ALA A 725 -30.23 -26.46 -19.16
CA ALA A 725 -30.25 -27.86 -19.63
C ALA A 725 -28.83 -28.46 -19.79
N ASP A 726 -27.78 -27.69 -19.55
CA ASP A 726 -26.38 -28.12 -19.57
C ASP A 726 -26.04 -28.84 -18.25
N PRO A 727 -25.36 -30.00 -18.26
CA PRO A 727 -24.94 -30.68 -17.03
C PRO A 727 -24.03 -29.87 -16.10
N ARG A 728 -23.45 -28.76 -16.58
CA ARG A 728 -22.63 -27.82 -15.81
C ARG A 728 -23.44 -26.69 -15.14
N ALA A 729 -24.76 -26.66 -15.34
CA ALA A 729 -25.62 -25.62 -14.79
C ALA A 729 -25.78 -25.76 -13.27
N VAL A 730 -25.00 -24.98 -12.50
CA VAL A 730 -25.14 -24.86 -11.04
C VAL A 730 -26.13 -23.75 -10.69
N THR A 731 -27.18 -24.11 -9.96
CA THR A 731 -28.04 -23.16 -9.25
C THR A 731 -27.18 -22.33 -8.31
N ASP A 732 -27.15 -21.01 -8.50
CA ASP A 732 -26.51 -20.11 -7.54
C ASP A 732 -27.26 -20.19 -6.20
N PRO A 733 -26.63 -20.60 -5.09
CA PRO A 733 -27.31 -20.76 -3.80
C PRO A 733 -27.90 -19.46 -3.21
N GLY A 734 -27.61 -18.30 -3.82
CA GLY A 734 -28.22 -17.02 -3.49
C GLY A 734 -29.09 -16.40 -4.61
N ALA A 735 -29.45 -17.14 -5.66
CA ALA A 735 -30.41 -16.68 -6.67
C ALA A 735 -31.88 -16.97 -6.29
N THR A 736 -32.11 -17.86 -5.32
CA THR A 736 -33.44 -18.20 -4.78
C THR A 736 -33.71 -17.43 -3.49
N THR A 737 -34.19 -16.19 -3.59
CA THR A 737 -34.61 -15.38 -2.43
C THR A 737 -35.97 -14.70 -2.62
N GLU A 738 -37.04 -15.48 -2.47
CA GLU A 738 -38.00 -15.04 -1.44
C GLU A 738 -37.39 -15.41 -0.07
N PRO A 739 -37.33 -14.49 0.91
CA PRO A 739 -36.72 -14.79 2.21
C PRO A 739 -37.50 -15.90 2.96
N GLY A 740 -36.91 -17.09 3.05
CA GLY A 740 -37.42 -18.21 3.86
C GLY A 740 -37.87 -19.46 3.09
N ALA A 741 -37.73 -19.52 1.77
CA ALA A 741 -37.97 -20.74 1.00
C ALA A 741 -36.72 -21.64 0.98
N ALA A 742 -36.85 -22.90 1.42
CA ALA A 742 -35.78 -23.90 1.32
C ALA A 742 -35.79 -24.60 -0.06
N ASP A 743 -34.61 -24.89 -0.61
CA ASP A 743 -34.41 -25.61 -1.86
C ASP A 743 -33.97 -27.07 -1.59
N ASP A 744 -34.68 -28.04 -2.17
CA ASP A 744 -34.48 -29.48 -1.97
C ASP A 744 -33.21 -30.08 -2.64
N ARG A 745 -32.37 -29.29 -3.32
CA ARG A 745 -31.35 -29.81 -4.27
C ARG A 745 -29.91 -29.38 -4.04
N GLY A 746 -29.62 -28.58 -3.03
CA GLY A 746 -28.26 -28.12 -2.76
C GLY A 746 -28.18 -27.14 -1.62
N ALA A 747 -28.64 -27.55 -0.43
CA ALA A 747 -28.68 -26.67 0.73
C ALA A 747 -27.32 -26.00 0.98
N VAL A 748 -27.33 -24.67 1.06
CA VAL A 748 -26.38 -23.96 1.92
C VAL A 748 -26.60 -24.54 3.32
N THR A 749 -25.69 -25.39 3.79
CA THR A 749 -25.78 -25.90 5.17
C THR A 749 -25.76 -24.70 6.09
N GLU A 750 -26.76 -24.53 6.96
CA GLU A 750 -26.78 -23.44 7.95
C GLU A 750 -25.40 -23.28 8.61
N PRO A 751 -24.91 -22.03 8.80
CA PRO A 751 -23.60 -21.80 9.39
C PRO A 751 -23.45 -22.60 10.69
N ASN A 752 -22.37 -23.35 10.80
CA ASN A 752 -22.05 -24.14 11.98
C ASN A 752 -20.83 -23.51 12.67
N PRO A 753 -20.99 -22.32 13.29
CA PRO A 753 -19.90 -21.62 13.93
C PRO A 753 -19.35 -22.45 15.08
N ALA A 754 -18.05 -22.36 15.28
CA ALA A 754 -17.44 -22.79 16.53
C ALA A 754 -18.08 -22.01 17.70
N PRO A 755 -18.47 -22.67 18.81
CA PRO A 755 -19.25 -22.05 19.88
C PRO A 755 -18.76 -20.66 20.31
N PHE A 756 -19.66 -19.68 20.24
CA PHE A 756 -19.41 -18.31 20.68
C PHE A 756 -19.16 -18.24 22.20
N GLY A 757 -18.42 -17.24 22.66
CA GLY A 757 -17.92 -17.12 24.03
C GLY A 757 -16.65 -17.95 24.32
N HIS A 758 -16.21 -18.80 23.38
CA HIS A 758 -14.98 -19.58 23.53
C HIS A 758 -13.72 -18.82 23.06
N LEU A 759 -12.60 -19.19 23.69
CA LEU A 759 -11.25 -18.84 23.24
C LEU A 759 -10.65 -20.05 22.54
N TYR A 760 -10.08 -19.86 21.35
CA TYR A 760 -9.40 -20.88 20.55
C TYR A 760 -7.91 -20.55 20.46
N LEU A 761 -7.03 -21.52 20.71
CA LEU A 761 -5.59 -21.32 20.72
C LEU A 761 -4.89 -22.27 19.74
N CYS A 762 -4.17 -21.69 18.78
CA CYS A 762 -3.15 -22.39 18.00
C CYS A 762 -1.78 -22.17 18.65
N ASP A 763 -1.18 -23.26 19.13
CA ASP A 763 0.10 -23.22 19.84
C ASP A 763 1.25 -22.75 18.91
N ARG A 764 2.07 -21.83 19.41
CA ARG A 764 3.28 -21.30 18.77
C ARG A 764 4.41 -21.26 19.83
N PRO A 765 5.06 -22.41 20.11
CA PRO A 765 6.03 -22.50 21.21
C PRO A 765 7.16 -21.47 21.11
N GLY A 766 7.46 -20.79 22.21
CA GLY A 766 8.49 -19.74 22.29
C GLY A 766 8.10 -18.41 21.63
N ALA A 767 6.81 -18.16 21.33
CA ALA A 767 6.37 -16.86 20.84
C ALA A 767 6.33 -15.81 21.97
N VAL A 768 7.15 -14.77 21.81
CA VAL A 768 7.23 -13.59 22.71
C VAL A 768 6.03 -12.63 22.58
N GLN A 769 5.17 -12.85 21.59
CA GLN A 769 3.94 -12.11 21.37
C GLN A 769 2.78 -13.05 21.05
N THR A 770 1.56 -12.65 21.42
CA THR A 770 0.32 -13.33 21.05
C THR A 770 -0.45 -12.49 20.04
N VAL A 771 -0.82 -13.07 18.91
CA VAL A 771 -1.85 -12.50 18.04
C VAL A 771 -3.23 -12.82 18.61
N ILE A 772 -4.07 -11.80 18.71
CA ILE A 772 -5.47 -11.91 19.15
C ILE A 772 -6.36 -11.43 18.00
N ALA A 773 -7.26 -12.29 17.53
CA ALA A 773 -8.33 -11.93 16.60
C ALA A 773 -9.70 -12.19 17.25
N GLN A 774 -10.48 -11.14 17.50
CA GLN A 774 -11.82 -11.19 18.07
C GLN A 774 -12.84 -11.11 16.95
N VAL A 775 -13.66 -12.15 16.77
CA VAL A 775 -14.42 -12.42 15.55
C VAL A 775 -15.93 -12.47 15.84
N LEU A 776 -16.72 -11.74 15.05
CA LEU A 776 -18.18 -11.74 15.07
C LEU A 776 -18.75 -12.00 13.66
N PRO A 777 -20.01 -12.49 13.54
CA PRO A 777 -20.76 -12.46 12.28
C PRO A 777 -20.98 -11.02 11.79
N GLY A 778 -20.68 -10.77 10.51
CA GLY A 778 -20.85 -9.48 9.83
C GLY A 778 -22.10 -9.41 8.93
N ALA A 779 -22.39 -8.24 8.39
CA ALA A 779 -23.56 -8.00 7.54
C ALA A 779 -23.50 -8.75 6.19
N PRO A 780 -24.64 -9.23 5.65
CA PRO A 780 -24.76 -9.46 4.21
C PRO A 780 -24.64 -8.12 3.47
N ARG A 781 -24.19 -8.15 2.21
CA ARG A 781 -23.77 -6.93 1.49
C ARG A 781 -24.90 -5.92 1.24
N GLY A 782 -26.16 -6.35 1.27
CA GLY A 782 -27.36 -5.50 1.19
C GLY A 782 -28.08 -5.25 2.51
N ASP A 783 -27.45 -5.49 3.67
CA ASP A 783 -28.05 -5.20 4.99
C ASP A 783 -28.34 -3.69 5.14
N PRO A 784 -29.59 -3.26 5.42
CA PRO A 784 -29.93 -1.84 5.57
C PRO A 784 -29.22 -1.17 6.76
N ASP A 785 -28.67 -1.95 7.70
CA ASP A 785 -27.87 -1.40 8.82
C ASP A 785 -26.43 -1.12 8.43
N LEU A 786 -25.95 -1.58 7.27
CA LEU A 786 -24.54 -1.52 6.86
C LEU A 786 -23.92 -0.11 6.95
N PRO A 787 -24.59 1.00 6.58
CA PRO A 787 -24.02 2.35 6.75
C PRO A 787 -23.79 2.70 8.23
N ALA A 788 -24.75 2.39 9.11
CA ALA A 788 -24.63 2.61 10.55
C ALA A 788 -23.60 1.67 11.19
N TRP A 789 -23.54 0.41 10.76
CA TRP A 789 -22.58 -0.56 11.27
C TRP A 789 -21.14 -0.19 10.88
N ARG A 790 -20.90 0.33 9.66
CA ARG A 790 -19.59 0.89 9.29
C ARG A 790 -19.19 2.08 10.17
N LEU A 791 -20.14 2.92 10.58
CA LEU A 791 -19.87 4.01 11.54
C LEU A 791 -19.57 3.47 12.95
N ALA A 792 -20.22 2.38 13.38
CA ALA A 792 -19.89 1.71 14.65
C ALA A 792 -18.48 1.11 14.64
N ASP A 793 -18.08 0.46 13.54
CA ASP A 793 -16.71 0.01 13.30
C ASP A 793 -15.72 1.20 13.35
N THR A 794 -16.10 2.34 12.76
CA THR A 794 -15.30 3.58 12.75
C THR A 794 -15.13 4.23 14.13
N VAL A 795 -15.95 3.87 15.13
CA VAL A 795 -15.76 4.19 16.55
C VAL A 795 -14.88 3.14 17.25
N TRP A 796 -15.12 1.85 16.98
CA TRP A 796 -14.51 0.72 17.69
C TRP A 796 -13.01 0.57 17.42
N GLY A 797 -12.61 0.38 16.16
CA GLY A 797 -11.22 0.17 15.73
C GLY A 797 -10.96 0.43 14.25
N GLY A 798 -11.97 0.90 13.50
CA GLY A 798 -11.93 1.12 12.06
C GLY A 798 -11.46 2.54 11.66
N GLY A 799 -11.66 3.51 12.54
CA GLY A 799 -11.43 4.95 12.29
C GLY A 799 -10.04 5.50 12.62
N GLY A 800 -8.98 4.67 12.65
CA GLY A 800 -7.61 5.14 12.94
C GLY A 800 -7.30 5.24 14.44
N PHE A 801 -6.39 6.14 14.81
CA PHE A 801 -5.81 6.20 16.17
C PHE A 801 -6.81 6.70 17.22
N GLY A 802 -7.70 7.63 16.87
CA GLY A 802 -8.81 8.05 17.72
C GLY A 802 -10.00 7.06 17.72
N THR A 803 -9.75 5.78 18.01
CA THR A 803 -10.77 4.72 18.15
C THR A 803 -10.68 4.03 19.52
N ARG A 804 -11.78 3.45 20.00
CA ARG A 804 -11.85 2.88 21.36
C ARG A 804 -10.78 1.84 21.64
N LEU A 805 -10.58 0.89 20.71
CA LEU A 805 -9.59 -0.17 20.85
C LEU A 805 -8.15 0.38 20.85
N MET A 806 -7.85 1.38 20.01
CA MET A 806 -6.53 2.02 19.98
C MET A 806 -6.27 2.83 21.26
N LEU A 807 -7.22 3.67 21.68
CA LEU A 807 -7.08 4.46 22.90
C LEU A 807 -6.89 3.57 24.13
N ASN A 808 -7.67 2.48 24.26
CA ASN A 808 -7.51 1.52 25.36
C ASN A 808 -6.19 0.72 25.21
N LEU A 809 -6.04 -0.16 24.22
CA LEU A 809 -4.93 -1.12 24.20
C LEU A 809 -3.54 -0.51 23.88
N ARG A 810 -3.48 0.64 23.20
CA ARG A 810 -2.22 1.33 22.87
C ARG A 810 -1.97 2.49 23.82
N GLU A 811 -2.80 3.53 23.80
CA GLU A 811 -2.49 4.79 24.50
C GLU A 811 -2.63 4.69 26.03
N GLU A 812 -3.67 4.03 26.55
CA GLU A 812 -3.92 3.88 28.00
C GLU A 812 -3.13 2.72 28.64
N LYS A 813 -2.62 1.77 27.85
CA LYS A 813 -2.14 0.46 28.36
C LYS A 813 -0.77 0.01 27.85
N GLY A 814 -0.30 0.45 26.69
CA GLY A 814 0.95 -0.02 26.07
C GLY A 814 0.95 -1.51 25.66
N TYR A 815 -0.18 -2.21 25.70
CA TYR A 815 -0.24 -3.66 25.43
C TYR A 815 0.06 -4.01 23.96
N THR A 816 -0.14 -3.07 23.03
CA THR A 816 0.11 -3.25 21.60
C THR A 816 0.65 -1.99 20.92
N TYR A 817 1.46 -2.17 19.87
CA TYR A 817 1.79 -1.11 18.93
C TYR A 817 0.57 -0.64 18.10
N GLY A 818 -0.44 -1.50 17.90
CA GLY A 818 -1.69 -1.12 17.24
C GLY A 818 -2.68 -2.27 17.01
N VAL A 819 -3.97 -1.96 17.20
CA VAL A 819 -5.13 -2.83 16.99
C VAL A 819 -6.03 -2.22 15.90
N ARG A 820 -6.63 -3.06 15.05
CA ARG A 820 -7.49 -2.60 13.95
C ARG A 820 -8.74 -3.46 13.82
N SER A 821 -9.89 -2.84 13.54
CA SER A 821 -11.11 -3.55 13.19
C SER A 821 -11.53 -3.36 11.72
N TYR A 822 -12.26 -4.36 11.24
CA TYR A 822 -12.71 -4.52 9.86
C TYR A 822 -14.12 -5.10 9.84
N LEU A 823 -15.07 -4.36 9.27
CA LEU A 823 -16.38 -4.89 8.86
C LEU A 823 -16.32 -5.29 7.38
N THR A 824 -16.30 -6.59 7.11
CA THR A 824 -16.18 -7.18 5.77
C THR A 824 -17.50 -7.84 5.37
N PRO A 825 -18.41 -7.12 4.69
CA PRO A 825 -19.66 -7.70 4.22
C PRO A 825 -19.44 -8.57 2.97
N ALA A 826 -20.10 -9.73 2.94
CA ALA A 826 -20.16 -10.64 1.78
C ALA A 826 -21.64 -10.90 1.43
N ARG A 827 -21.93 -11.64 0.35
CA ARG A 827 -23.30 -11.72 -0.22
C ARG A 827 -24.32 -12.40 0.71
N LEU A 828 -23.98 -13.56 1.27
CA LEU A 828 -24.83 -14.33 2.20
C LEU A 828 -24.66 -13.91 3.67
N GLY A 829 -23.58 -13.19 3.99
CA GLY A 829 -23.25 -12.75 5.35
C GLY A 829 -21.74 -12.54 5.53
N GLY A 830 -21.34 -11.54 6.31
CA GLY A 830 -19.95 -11.08 6.39
C GLY A 830 -19.20 -11.54 7.64
N SER A 831 -18.07 -10.90 7.93
CA SER A 831 -17.41 -10.92 9.23
C SER A 831 -17.24 -9.49 9.78
N TRP A 832 -17.21 -9.37 11.11
CA TRP A 832 -16.79 -8.16 11.80
C TRP A 832 -15.74 -8.55 12.83
N MET A 833 -14.52 -8.03 12.71
CA MET A 833 -13.37 -8.57 13.44
C MET A 833 -12.38 -7.49 13.84
N ALA A 834 -11.87 -7.57 15.06
CA ALA A 834 -10.72 -6.79 15.54
C ALA A 834 -9.48 -7.69 15.67
N VAL A 835 -8.31 -7.22 15.24
CA VAL A 835 -7.04 -7.97 15.26
C VAL A 835 -5.92 -7.11 15.84
N THR A 836 -5.10 -7.71 16.69
CA THR A 836 -3.94 -7.09 17.35
C THR A 836 -2.81 -8.11 17.58
N SER A 837 -1.60 -7.61 17.82
CA SER A 837 -0.47 -8.37 18.38
C SER A 837 -0.07 -7.73 19.71
N VAL A 838 0.04 -8.53 20.77
CA VAL A 838 0.33 -8.06 22.13
C VAL A 838 1.54 -8.78 22.72
N GLN A 839 2.19 -8.17 23.71
CA GLN A 839 3.23 -8.84 24.52
C GLN A 839 2.65 -10.12 25.14
N ALA A 840 3.41 -11.23 25.19
CA ALA A 840 2.83 -12.52 25.56
C ALA A 840 2.26 -12.54 27.00
N ASP A 841 2.89 -11.83 27.94
CA ASP A 841 2.45 -11.59 29.32
C ASP A 841 1.31 -10.54 29.46
N LYS A 842 0.84 -9.98 28.33
CA LYS A 842 -0.31 -9.08 28.26
C LYS A 842 -1.50 -9.74 27.56
N THR A 843 -1.42 -11.03 27.25
CA THR A 843 -2.49 -11.77 26.55
C THR A 843 -3.80 -11.73 27.32
N GLY A 844 -3.79 -12.08 28.61
CA GLY A 844 -5.03 -12.18 29.40
C GLY A 844 -5.67 -10.81 29.65
N GLU A 845 -4.85 -9.80 29.93
CA GLU A 845 -5.29 -8.43 30.11
C GLU A 845 -5.91 -7.86 28.81
N SER A 846 -5.26 -8.10 27.66
CA SER A 846 -5.71 -7.63 26.35
C SER A 846 -7.00 -8.31 25.89
N VAL A 847 -7.15 -9.63 26.10
CA VAL A 847 -8.42 -10.34 25.81
C VAL A 847 -9.56 -9.76 26.64
N ARG A 848 -9.32 -9.41 27.91
CA ARG A 848 -10.33 -8.77 28.77
C ARG A 848 -10.72 -7.39 28.25
N GLU A 849 -9.77 -6.52 27.89
CA GLU A 849 -10.07 -5.18 27.38
C GLU A 849 -10.75 -5.22 26.00
N MET A 850 -10.38 -6.15 25.10
CA MET A 850 -11.09 -6.35 23.82
C MET A 850 -12.53 -6.83 24.00
N LEU A 851 -12.78 -7.77 24.92
CA LEU A 851 -14.13 -8.19 25.30
C LEU A 851 -14.92 -7.04 25.92
N ARG A 852 -14.29 -6.27 26.81
CA ARG A 852 -14.87 -5.10 27.47
C ARG A 852 -15.26 -4.03 26.45
N GLU A 853 -14.37 -3.59 25.55
CA GLU A 853 -14.69 -2.52 24.59
C GLU A 853 -15.79 -2.89 23.61
N LEU A 854 -15.93 -4.18 23.27
CA LEU A 854 -17.05 -4.68 22.47
C LEU A 854 -18.39 -4.61 23.24
N ASP A 855 -18.41 -5.04 24.50
CA ASP A 855 -19.60 -4.95 25.35
C ASP A 855 -19.92 -3.50 25.74
N ASP A 856 -18.91 -2.63 25.90
CA ASP A 856 -19.06 -1.18 26.09
C ASP A 856 -19.68 -0.53 24.85
N LEU A 857 -19.25 -0.92 23.64
CA LEU A 857 -19.81 -0.42 22.38
C LEU A 857 -21.30 -0.78 22.21
N GLY A 858 -21.69 -2.00 22.60
CA GLY A 858 -23.07 -2.47 22.51
C GLY A 858 -24.00 -1.97 23.62
N LYS A 859 -23.57 -2.01 24.89
CA LYS A 859 -24.46 -1.79 26.04
C LYS A 859 -23.83 -1.05 27.24
N GLY A 860 -22.53 -1.23 27.51
CA GLY A 860 -21.89 -0.73 28.73
C GLY A 860 -21.63 0.78 28.73
N ARG A 861 -21.15 1.30 27.59
CA ARG A 861 -20.75 2.70 27.40
C ARG A 861 -21.23 3.17 26.03
N PRO A 862 -22.52 3.49 25.86
CA PRO A 862 -23.10 3.85 24.57
C PRO A 862 -22.34 4.96 23.85
N ILE A 863 -22.33 4.91 22.52
CA ILE A 863 -21.59 5.87 21.68
C ILE A 863 -22.03 7.31 22.00
N GLY A 864 -21.04 8.17 22.28
CA GLY A 864 -21.24 9.58 22.62
C GLY A 864 -21.33 10.48 21.39
N GLU A 865 -21.92 11.68 21.56
CA GLU A 865 -22.05 12.68 20.49
C GLU A 865 -20.70 13.03 19.83
N ALA A 866 -19.65 13.18 20.64
CA ALA A 866 -18.30 13.47 20.15
C ALA A 866 -17.67 12.30 19.38
N GLU A 867 -17.88 11.05 19.83
CA GLU A 867 -17.40 9.85 19.13
C GLU A 867 -18.09 9.69 17.77
N PHE A 868 -19.40 9.92 17.73
CA PHE A 868 -20.20 9.88 16.51
C PHE A 868 -19.85 11.01 15.53
N ALA A 869 -19.75 12.25 16.02
CA ALA A 869 -19.34 13.38 15.20
C ALA A 869 -17.95 13.16 14.59
N ALA A 870 -16.98 12.64 15.37
CA ALA A 870 -15.66 12.28 14.89
C ALA A 870 -15.71 11.14 13.85
N ALA A 871 -16.45 10.05 14.13
CA ALA A 871 -16.58 8.92 13.22
C ALA A 871 -17.23 9.31 11.88
N ARG A 872 -18.34 10.06 11.90
CA ARG A 872 -18.99 10.58 10.68
C ARG A 872 -18.07 11.52 9.90
N THR A 873 -17.33 12.40 10.59
CA THR A 873 -16.37 13.32 9.95
C THR A 873 -15.24 12.58 9.25
N ARG A 874 -14.63 11.57 9.91
CA ARG A 874 -13.58 10.73 9.29
C ARG A 874 -14.11 9.93 8.09
N TRP A 875 -15.32 9.41 8.20
CA TRP A 875 -15.94 8.58 7.16
C TRP A 875 -16.34 9.38 5.91
N ASP A 876 -16.98 10.54 6.07
CA ASP A 876 -17.41 11.41 4.96
C ASP A 876 -16.18 11.99 4.23
N ARG A 877 -15.29 12.67 4.98
CA ARG A 877 -14.09 13.31 4.42
C ARG A 877 -13.10 12.33 3.80
N GLY A 878 -12.96 11.14 4.39
CA GLY A 878 -12.03 10.12 3.90
C GLY A 878 -12.50 9.37 2.65
N MET A 879 -13.78 9.43 2.28
CA MET A 879 -14.32 8.54 1.23
C MET A 879 -13.79 8.86 -0.18
N ALA A 880 -13.70 10.14 -0.55
CA ALA A 880 -13.38 10.53 -1.93
C ALA A 880 -12.00 10.04 -2.41
N GLN A 881 -11.01 9.94 -1.50
CA GLN A 881 -9.67 9.44 -1.83
C GLN A 881 -9.69 7.98 -2.33
N GLY A 882 -10.60 7.15 -1.82
CA GLY A 882 -10.80 5.77 -2.28
C GLY A 882 -11.30 5.63 -3.73
N TYR A 883 -11.63 6.75 -4.41
CA TYR A 883 -12.06 6.78 -5.82
C TYR A 883 -11.02 7.42 -6.75
N GLU A 884 -9.78 7.63 -6.29
CA GLU A 884 -8.75 8.35 -7.04
C GLU A 884 -8.25 7.57 -8.28
N SER A 885 -7.91 6.29 -8.15
CA SER A 885 -7.36 5.46 -9.22
C SER A 885 -8.41 4.60 -9.94
N LEU A 886 -8.14 4.23 -11.20
CA LEU A 886 -9.00 3.37 -12.02
C LEU A 886 -9.22 2.00 -11.37
N GLY A 887 -8.16 1.42 -10.81
CA GLY A 887 -8.22 0.13 -10.10
C GLY A 887 -9.10 0.18 -8.84
N ALA A 888 -8.98 1.23 -8.03
CA ALA A 888 -9.77 1.35 -6.79
C ALA A 888 -11.27 1.54 -7.06
N VAL A 889 -11.64 2.33 -8.08
CA VAL A 889 -13.05 2.46 -8.49
C VAL A 889 -13.57 1.15 -9.08
N THR A 890 -12.81 0.52 -9.98
CA THR A 890 -13.19 -0.74 -10.63
C THR A 890 -13.44 -1.85 -9.60
N ALA A 891 -12.60 -1.95 -8.56
CA ALA A 891 -12.78 -2.93 -7.48
C ALA A 891 -14.05 -2.69 -6.64
N LYS A 892 -14.45 -1.43 -6.39
CA LYS A 892 -15.70 -1.11 -5.67
C LYS A 892 -16.93 -1.45 -6.50
N VAL A 893 -16.90 -1.17 -7.80
CA VAL A 893 -17.98 -1.55 -8.75
C VAL A 893 -18.07 -3.08 -8.87
N ALA A 894 -16.93 -3.77 -8.97
CA ALA A 894 -16.85 -5.23 -9.00
C ALA A 894 -17.52 -5.88 -7.78
N ALA A 895 -17.18 -5.42 -6.57
CA ALA A 895 -17.73 -5.97 -5.33
C ALA A 895 -19.25 -5.78 -5.20
N VAL A 896 -19.78 -4.63 -5.67
CA VAL A 896 -21.23 -4.35 -5.68
C VAL A 896 -21.96 -5.23 -6.70
N TRP A 897 -21.44 -5.34 -7.93
CA TRP A 897 -22.04 -6.20 -8.95
C TRP A 897 -21.96 -7.70 -8.58
N ALA A 898 -20.84 -8.16 -8.01
CA ALA A 898 -20.65 -9.54 -7.56
C ALA A 898 -21.69 -9.94 -6.50
N ALA A 899 -21.95 -9.03 -5.55
CA ALA A 899 -23.01 -9.18 -4.55
C ALA A 899 -24.45 -9.10 -5.11
N GLY A 900 -24.62 -8.80 -6.41
CA GLY A 900 -25.93 -8.72 -7.07
C GLY A 900 -26.63 -7.36 -6.92
N LEU A 901 -25.91 -6.32 -6.50
CA LEU A 901 -26.46 -4.98 -6.27
C LEU A 901 -26.19 -4.05 -7.47
N PRO A 902 -27.04 -3.02 -7.71
CA PRO A 902 -26.83 -2.05 -8.77
C PRO A 902 -25.67 -1.10 -8.43
N PRO A 903 -24.96 -0.52 -9.43
CA PRO A 903 -23.85 0.39 -9.16
C PRO A 903 -24.27 1.69 -8.45
N THR A 904 -25.55 2.05 -8.48
CA THR A 904 -26.12 3.18 -7.72
C THR A 904 -25.96 3.01 -6.21
N THR A 905 -25.89 1.76 -5.72
CA THR A 905 -25.71 1.45 -4.31
C THR A 905 -24.42 2.02 -3.69
N LEU A 906 -23.40 2.31 -4.50
CA LEU A 906 -22.22 3.05 -4.01
C LEU A 906 -22.55 4.49 -3.60
N GLN A 907 -23.45 5.18 -4.32
CA GLN A 907 -23.92 6.53 -3.97
C GLN A 907 -24.98 6.47 -2.88
N GLU A 908 -25.91 5.50 -2.94
CA GLU A 908 -26.92 5.28 -1.90
C GLU A 908 -26.27 5.06 -0.52
N GLU A 909 -25.18 4.28 -0.44
CA GLU A 909 -24.42 4.08 0.80
C GLU A 909 -23.74 5.36 1.31
N TYR A 910 -23.28 6.24 0.41
CA TYR A 910 -22.70 7.53 0.78
C TYR A 910 -23.76 8.45 1.38
N ASP A 911 -24.89 8.59 0.69
CA ASP A 911 -25.99 9.45 1.11
C ASP A 911 -26.64 8.93 2.41
N GLN A 912 -26.85 7.61 2.52
CA GLN A 912 -27.37 6.96 3.73
C GLN A 912 -26.42 7.11 4.93
N GLY A 913 -25.11 6.91 4.74
CA GLY A 913 -24.15 7.03 5.84
C GLY A 913 -24.00 8.47 6.35
N ARG A 914 -24.18 9.48 5.48
CA ARG A 914 -24.32 10.90 5.91
C ARG A 914 -25.61 11.14 6.70
N ALA A 915 -26.67 10.39 6.40
CA ALA A 915 -27.99 10.49 7.04
C ALA A 915 -28.16 9.67 8.34
N VAL A 916 -27.19 8.81 8.70
CA VAL A 916 -27.22 8.05 9.97
C VAL A 916 -27.29 9.02 11.17
N THR A 917 -28.23 8.76 12.09
CA THR A 917 -28.35 9.46 13.37
C THR A 917 -27.60 8.73 14.47
N LEU A 918 -27.26 9.44 15.56
CA LEU A 918 -26.61 8.85 16.72
C LEU A 918 -27.46 7.72 17.35
N ASP A 919 -28.78 7.89 17.40
CA ASP A 919 -29.64 6.87 17.99
C ASP A 919 -29.75 5.63 17.08
N ARG A 920 -29.81 5.79 15.75
CA ARG A 920 -29.73 4.64 14.83
C ARG A 920 -28.37 3.92 14.95
N LEU A 921 -27.29 4.67 15.11
CA LEU A 921 -25.95 4.12 15.34
C LEU A 921 -25.90 3.31 16.65
N ARG A 922 -26.52 3.80 17.72
CA ARG A 922 -26.63 3.09 19.02
C ARG A 922 -27.49 1.83 18.93
N GLU A 923 -28.63 1.89 18.24
CA GLU A 923 -29.50 0.73 18.00
C GLU A 923 -28.74 -0.40 17.28
N VAL A 924 -28.04 -0.05 16.19
CA VAL A 924 -27.24 -1.02 15.42
C VAL A 924 -26.05 -1.53 16.25
N ALA A 925 -25.36 -0.67 17.00
CA ALA A 925 -24.30 -1.11 17.91
C ALA A 925 -24.83 -2.10 18.97
N ALA A 926 -25.96 -1.82 19.64
CA ALA A 926 -26.53 -2.69 20.66
C ALA A 926 -26.99 -4.06 20.12
N VAL A 927 -27.44 -4.14 18.87
CA VAL A 927 -27.83 -5.40 18.23
C VAL A 927 -26.62 -6.20 17.73
N ARG A 928 -25.62 -5.53 17.14
CA ARG A 928 -24.52 -6.19 16.42
C ARG A 928 -23.27 -6.42 17.30
N ALA A 929 -22.93 -5.50 18.21
CA ALA A 929 -21.77 -5.58 19.10
C ALA A 929 -22.10 -6.39 20.37
N ARG A 930 -21.92 -7.71 20.28
CA ARG A 930 -22.29 -8.67 21.32
C ARG A 930 -21.14 -9.62 21.64
N GLY A 931 -20.58 -9.51 22.85
CA GLY A 931 -19.52 -10.42 23.31
C GLY A 931 -19.94 -11.89 23.34
N ASP A 932 -21.22 -12.18 23.61
CA ASP A 932 -21.78 -13.53 23.58
C ASP A 932 -22.04 -14.10 22.17
N ARG A 933 -21.81 -13.28 21.12
CA ARG A 933 -21.71 -13.72 19.72
C ARG A 933 -20.31 -13.48 19.12
N ALA A 934 -19.32 -13.28 19.98
CA ALA A 934 -17.92 -13.24 19.59
C ALA A 934 -17.21 -14.54 19.99
N PHE A 935 -16.17 -14.90 19.25
CA PHE A 935 -15.13 -15.81 19.73
C PHE A 935 -13.76 -15.15 19.52
N LEU A 936 -12.72 -15.66 20.17
CA LEU A 936 -11.36 -15.18 19.96
C LEU A 936 -10.45 -16.30 19.46
N VAL A 937 -9.63 -15.99 18.47
CA VAL A 937 -8.51 -16.82 18.00
C VAL A 937 -7.22 -16.22 18.55
N LEU A 938 -6.44 -17.06 19.21
CA LEU A 938 -5.17 -16.75 19.83
C LEU A 938 -4.06 -17.56 19.11
N VAL A 939 -2.96 -16.90 18.76
CA VAL A 939 -1.76 -17.56 18.21
C VAL A 939 -0.55 -17.05 19.01
N GLY A 940 0.02 -17.94 19.83
CA GLY A 940 1.07 -17.61 20.79
C GLY A 940 1.52 -18.86 21.56
N ASP A 941 2.50 -18.72 22.46
CA ASP A 941 3.00 -19.86 23.25
C ASP A 941 1.91 -20.41 24.18
N ARG A 942 1.61 -21.71 24.07
CA ARG A 942 0.51 -22.31 24.84
C ARG A 942 0.68 -22.22 26.35
N ALA A 943 1.88 -22.35 26.88
CA ALA A 943 2.10 -22.31 28.33
C ALA A 943 1.85 -20.89 28.86
N THR A 944 2.43 -19.88 28.20
CA THR A 944 2.23 -18.47 28.56
C THR A 944 0.78 -18.03 28.38
N VAL A 945 0.17 -18.29 27.22
CA VAL A 945 -1.23 -17.91 26.95
C VAL A 945 -2.20 -18.57 27.93
N THR A 946 -2.03 -19.87 28.24
CA THR A 946 -2.94 -20.56 29.18
C THR A 946 -2.79 -20.01 30.60
N ARG A 947 -1.56 -19.69 31.04
CA ARG A 947 -1.29 -19.05 32.33
C ARG A 947 -1.96 -17.68 32.41
N GLU A 948 -1.70 -16.82 31.43
CA GLU A 948 -2.21 -15.44 31.35
C GLU A 948 -3.73 -15.35 31.36
N LEU A 949 -4.41 -16.24 30.62
CA LEU A 949 -5.87 -16.32 30.64
C LEU A 949 -6.38 -16.74 32.03
N GLY A 950 -5.76 -17.74 32.66
CA GLY A 950 -6.14 -18.21 33.99
C GLY A 950 -5.95 -17.16 35.09
N GLU A 951 -4.79 -16.50 35.12
CA GLU A 951 -4.52 -15.36 36.01
C GLU A 951 -5.49 -14.19 35.75
N SER A 952 -5.92 -14.02 34.51
CA SER A 952 -6.90 -13.01 34.13
C SER A 952 -8.36 -13.35 34.40
N GLY A 953 -8.66 -14.55 34.90
CA GLY A 953 -10.03 -15.02 35.18
C GLY A 953 -10.81 -15.47 33.94
N LEU A 954 -10.13 -15.75 32.84
CA LEU A 954 -10.70 -16.16 31.55
C LEU A 954 -10.69 -17.70 31.40
N PRO A 955 -11.59 -18.29 30.60
CA PRO A 955 -11.67 -19.74 30.44
C PRO A 955 -10.44 -20.33 29.72
N THR A 956 -10.10 -21.57 30.04
CA THR A 956 -9.04 -22.34 29.36
C THR A 956 -9.33 -22.43 27.85
N PRO A 957 -8.37 -22.10 26.96
CA PRO A 957 -8.64 -22.05 25.53
C PRO A 957 -8.66 -23.44 24.88
N VAL A 958 -9.63 -23.62 23.98
CA VAL A 958 -9.79 -24.82 23.16
C VAL A 958 -8.62 -24.90 22.16
N GLN A 959 -7.92 -26.04 22.14
CA GLN A 959 -6.74 -26.21 21.30
C GLN A 959 -7.13 -26.49 19.84
N ILE A 960 -6.51 -25.78 18.90
CA ILE A 960 -6.72 -25.96 17.45
C ILE A 960 -5.39 -26.14 16.72
N SER A 961 -5.41 -26.91 15.63
CA SER A 961 -4.25 -27.06 14.74
C SER A 961 -4.07 -25.83 13.84
N PRO A 962 -2.90 -25.67 13.18
CA PRO A 962 -2.70 -24.66 12.15
C PRO A 962 -3.60 -24.79 10.90
N GLU A 963 -4.38 -25.87 10.79
CA GLU A 963 -5.41 -26.10 9.77
C GLU A 963 -6.85 -25.87 10.29
N GLY A 964 -7.01 -25.49 11.56
CA GLY A 964 -8.31 -25.20 12.19
C GLY A 964 -9.10 -26.43 12.65
N PHE A 965 -8.44 -27.58 12.80
CA PHE A 965 -9.06 -28.75 13.42
C PHE A 965 -8.92 -28.73 14.95
N LEU A 966 -9.98 -29.10 15.67
CA LEU A 966 -9.94 -29.26 17.13
C LEU A 966 -8.93 -30.34 17.52
N VAL A 967 -7.99 -30.01 18.39
CA VAL A 967 -7.02 -30.96 18.94
C VAL A 967 -7.67 -31.65 20.16
N PRO A 968 -7.83 -32.99 20.18
CA PRO A 968 -8.42 -33.67 21.32
C PRO A 968 -7.62 -33.45 22.60
N HIS A 969 -8.30 -33.17 23.70
CA HIS A 969 -7.68 -33.15 25.01
C HIS A 969 -7.08 -34.55 25.32
N ARG A 970 -5.79 -34.56 25.65
CA ARG A 970 -5.04 -35.67 26.25
C ARG A 970 -4.64 -35.27 27.66
#